data_AF-A0A9R1C383-F1
#
_entry.id   AF-A0A9R1C383-F1
#
_cell.length_a   1.000
_cell.length_b   1.000
_cell.length_c   1.000
_cell.angle_alpha   90.00
_cell.angle_beta   90.00
_cell.angle_gamma   90.00
#
_symmetry.space_group_name_H-M   'P 1'
#
loop_
_entity.id
_entity.type
_entity.pdbx_description
1 polymer ?
#
loop_
_entity_poly.entity_id
_entity_poly.type
_entity_poly.pdbx_seq_one_letter_code
_entity_poly.pdbx_strand_id
1 'polypeptide(L)'
;MIVTSMHRTFLKGGMDYDLQSESSSSDVSDSSSVEQRRAYKIELQKGIALFNRKPSKGIDFLIRSKKLGQSPEDVASFLINTAGLNATMVGDYLGERDEFPLKVMHAYVDALNFKGLDFGEAIRFFLRGFRLPGEAQKIDRIMEKFAERFCKCNPNVFTSADTAYILAYSVILLNTDAHSVMVKDKMSKADFMRNNRGIDDGKDLPEAYLSTLYDQIVSNEIKMSADSSAAQTKQTNSVSKLLGLDNIMNLVNWGLTEDKAHGANDLLIKHIHEKFKAKHGKSESVFYIVADATILRFMMEACWAPMMAAFSVTLDQSDDKAATSQCLIGLRSAVHVTSVMCLQTQRDAFLTSIAKFTSLHSAADMKQKNVDAVKAIISIAIEDGNYLQEAWEHVLTCLSRFEHLHLLGEGVPTDASFLTVPMVESEGKNQMSTSVLPSKRANALQNPAVMAAVRGGSYDSTVAKTSASALVTPEQINNFISNINLLDQIGIVELNHIFAHSQRLNSDAIVAFVKALCKVSMTELQSPSDPRIFCLTKIVEIAHYNINRIRLVWSRIWKVLSEFFVSVGLLENLSVAMFVMDSLRQLAMKFLEREELANYNFQNEFLQPFVVVMQKSNVPEVRELIVRCVSQMVLSRVNNIKSGWKGVFTVFTSAAVDDTKSTVLVAFGTMERIVRDYFRYITETDATTFTDCVQCLIAFTSSQFNSEASLNAIAFLRFCAVKLADEGFVCQDKGADGPRNSDMSEGNAIVNKNDYVSFWVPLLEGLARLTTDPRLTIGKSAVGVLFDILKDHGHLFSQSFWTSILESVVYPLFSNQRSRVNDQTLTSNGTEGDFSTLETQTLAVKSLVGLFVDFFDVMRPELARVASIVAYFIRSPYKHSATIGVSALLRLAEGVGSKLSKEEWKDVLLCFKESSTQTFIVFSKIVRMMQDIDIPDRMESYSEADHYSDHEIYSNDEDEANMETTSYAIVKLKNHMALILLIVQGIIKLYEEQGKYLHAEHISILLEMISSIATHASEVSSDSSLQMKFHKACSLLEASEPAVVHFENETYQSYLKLLQAVLHGYPFLSEDMDIETRLLDACEKILRTYLKCAGNGPSDEASHGNQTLHSIVPLGAAKQEELSARTPLVLLAMQLLHNLEKNSFRRVLPRFFPLLIDLIRCEHSSGDVQHALYKIFKSSIGPMIEV
;
A
#
# COMPACT_ATOMS: atom_id res chain seq x y z
N MET A 1 -40.57 17.29 -28.11
CA MET A 1 -40.24 17.03 -29.54
C MET A 1 -38.74 16.82 -29.82
N ILE A 2 -37.89 16.72 -28.79
CA ILE A 2 -36.45 16.38 -28.90
C ILE A 2 -36.14 14.93 -28.48
N VAL A 3 -37.08 14.24 -27.81
CA VAL A 3 -36.95 12.85 -27.35
C VAL A 3 -37.06 11.80 -28.47
N THR A 4 -37.53 12.19 -29.67
CA THR A 4 -37.68 11.26 -30.80
C THR A 4 -36.43 11.18 -31.69
N SER A 5 -35.41 12.02 -31.46
CA SER A 5 -34.20 12.07 -32.30
C SER A 5 -33.06 11.16 -31.83
N MET A 6 -32.97 10.84 -30.53
CA MET A 6 -31.93 9.93 -30.02
C MET A 6 -32.25 8.44 -30.24
N HIS A 7 -33.53 8.09 -30.42
CA HIS A 7 -33.94 6.71 -30.71
C HIS A 7 -33.64 6.27 -32.16
N ARG A 8 -33.35 7.21 -33.07
CA ARG A 8 -33.02 6.91 -34.48
C ARG A 8 -31.54 6.71 -34.76
N THR A 9 -30.64 7.11 -33.85
CA THR A 9 -29.19 7.03 -34.09
C THR A 9 -28.57 5.72 -33.59
N PHE A 10 -29.23 5.00 -32.67
CA PHE A 10 -28.76 3.68 -32.18
C PHE A 10 -29.27 2.47 -32.97
N LEU A 11 -30.20 2.67 -33.92
CA LEU A 11 -30.69 1.63 -34.84
C LEU A 11 -29.90 1.55 -36.16
N LYS A 12 -28.77 2.25 -36.28
CA LYS A 12 -27.99 2.35 -37.52
C LYS A 12 -26.55 1.82 -37.43
N GLY A 13 -26.30 0.93 -36.46
CA GLY A 13 -25.05 0.20 -36.30
C GLY A 13 -25.25 -1.31 -36.19
N GLY A 14 -26.34 -1.84 -36.74
CA GLY A 14 -26.45 -3.28 -36.96
C GLY A 14 -25.44 -3.66 -38.04
N MET A 15 -24.59 -4.66 -37.77
CA MET A 15 -23.83 -5.34 -38.80
C MET A 15 -24.82 -5.92 -39.81
N ASP A 16 -25.04 -5.20 -40.90
CA ASP A 16 -25.55 -5.77 -42.12
C ASP A 16 -24.51 -6.81 -42.58
N TYR A 17 -24.88 -8.08 -42.56
CA TYR A 17 -24.19 -9.10 -43.34
C TYR A 17 -24.39 -8.75 -44.81
N ASP A 18 -23.45 -7.98 -45.36
CA ASP A 18 -23.41 -7.58 -46.75
C ASP A 18 -23.20 -8.82 -47.64
N LEU A 19 -24.29 -9.28 -48.24
CA LEU A 19 -24.29 -10.08 -49.47
C LEU A 19 -24.08 -9.12 -50.64
N GLN A 20 -22.83 -8.94 -51.07
CA GLN A 20 -22.48 -8.49 -52.42
C GLN A 20 -22.08 -9.74 -53.24
N SER A 21 -22.45 -9.97 -54.49
CA SER A 21 -23.03 -9.13 -55.53
C SER A 21 -23.58 -10.04 -56.66
N GLU A 22 -24.62 -9.61 -57.37
CA GLU A 22 -24.54 -9.31 -58.81
C GLU A 22 -25.91 -8.95 -59.39
N SER A 23 -25.94 -7.82 -60.10
CA SER A 23 -27.07 -7.35 -60.89
C SER A 23 -27.10 -8.05 -62.25
N SER A 24 -28.34 -8.43 -62.63
CA SER A 24 -28.85 -8.69 -63.99
C SER A 24 -28.44 -9.99 -64.70
N SER A 25 -29.28 -11.03 -64.58
CA SER A 25 -30.03 -11.59 -65.72
C SER A 25 -30.89 -12.82 -65.33
N SER A 26 -32.12 -12.84 -65.87
CA SER A 26 -33.05 -13.98 -66.04
C SER A 26 -33.91 -14.44 -64.84
N ASP A 27 -35.23 -14.29 -65.01
CA ASP A 27 -36.38 -14.56 -64.13
C ASP A 27 -36.59 -16.03 -63.67
N VAL A 28 -35.55 -16.77 -63.25
CA VAL A 28 -35.71 -18.18 -62.79
C VAL A 28 -35.00 -18.50 -61.46
N SER A 29 -34.27 -17.56 -60.84
CA SER A 29 -33.50 -17.81 -59.59
C SER A 29 -34.18 -17.42 -58.27
N ASP A 30 -35.38 -16.82 -58.30
CA ASP A 30 -36.00 -16.24 -57.09
C ASP A 30 -36.72 -17.26 -56.18
N SER A 31 -37.08 -18.44 -56.69
CA SER A 31 -37.78 -19.46 -55.89
C SER A 31 -36.86 -20.15 -54.86
N SER A 32 -35.62 -20.45 -55.23
CA SER A 32 -34.66 -21.15 -54.37
C SER A 32 -34.14 -20.27 -53.21
N SER A 33 -33.95 -18.97 -53.43
CA SER A 33 -33.55 -18.01 -52.38
C SER A 33 -34.66 -17.77 -51.36
N VAL A 34 -35.92 -17.75 -51.82
CA VAL A 34 -37.11 -17.60 -50.96
C VAL A 34 -37.39 -18.88 -50.17
N GLU A 35 -37.20 -20.06 -50.77
CA GLU A 35 -37.32 -21.35 -50.08
C GLU A 35 -36.25 -21.53 -49.00
N GLN A 36 -34.99 -21.15 -49.28
CA GLN A 36 -33.92 -21.15 -48.28
C GLN A 36 -34.19 -20.18 -47.13
N ARG A 37 -34.68 -18.97 -47.40
CA ARG A 37 -35.11 -18.01 -46.36
C ARG A 37 -36.30 -18.52 -45.54
N ARG A 38 -37.26 -19.21 -46.17
CA ARG A 38 -38.38 -19.85 -45.48
C ARG A 38 -37.93 -21.00 -44.59
N ALA A 39 -37.07 -21.90 -45.09
CA ALA A 39 -36.50 -23.00 -44.32
C ALA A 39 -35.70 -22.48 -43.12
N TYR A 40 -34.87 -21.45 -43.32
CA TYR A 40 -34.13 -20.77 -42.25
C TYR A 40 -35.07 -20.20 -41.17
N LYS A 41 -36.14 -19.51 -41.58
CA LYS A 41 -37.12 -18.92 -40.65
C LYS A 41 -37.89 -19.98 -39.88
N ILE A 42 -38.24 -21.11 -40.51
CA ILE A 42 -38.93 -22.23 -39.85
C ILE A 42 -38.02 -22.90 -38.81
N GLU A 43 -36.76 -23.14 -39.15
CA GLU A 43 -35.78 -23.72 -38.21
C GLU A 43 -35.48 -22.79 -37.04
N LEU A 44 -35.36 -21.48 -37.29
CA LEU A 44 -35.20 -20.45 -36.25
C LEU A 44 -36.43 -20.40 -35.32
N GLN A 45 -37.64 -20.42 -35.88
CA GLN A 45 -38.87 -20.46 -35.08
C GLN A 45 -39.00 -21.76 -34.27
N LYS A 46 -38.57 -22.90 -34.83
CA LYS A 46 -38.51 -24.17 -34.11
C LYS A 46 -37.50 -24.08 -32.96
N GLY A 47 -36.35 -23.46 -33.17
CA GLY A 47 -35.35 -23.19 -32.12
C GLY A 47 -35.87 -22.27 -31.02
N ILE A 48 -36.56 -21.18 -31.37
CA ILE A 48 -37.22 -20.26 -30.42
C ILE A 48 -38.30 -20.99 -29.61
N ALA A 49 -39.11 -21.84 -30.25
CA ALA A 49 -40.12 -22.65 -29.56
C ALA A 49 -39.48 -23.70 -28.62
N LEU A 50 -38.35 -24.29 -29.01
CA LEU A 50 -37.58 -25.16 -28.13
C LEU A 50 -36.97 -24.38 -26.95
N PHE A 51 -36.42 -23.19 -27.17
CA PHE A 51 -35.87 -22.32 -26.12
C PHE A 51 -36.94 -21.97 -25.08
N ASN A 52 -38.12 -21.55 -25.54
CA ASN A 52 -39.24 -21.19 -24.66
C ASN A 52 -39.76 -22.38 -23.83
N ARG A 53 -39.40 -23.62 -24.19
CA ARG A 53 -39.70 -24.83 -23.40
C ARG A 53 -38.52 -25.24 -22.51
N LYS A 54 -37.32 -25.27 -23.08
CA LYS A 54 -36.06 -25.68 -22.44
C LYS A 54 -34.91 -24.83 -23.01
N PRO A 55 -34.46 -23.79 -22.31
CA PRO A 55 -33.54 -22.80 -22.85
C PRO A 55 -32.23 -23.40 -23.38
N SER A 56 -31.56 -24.22 -22.55
CA SER A 56 -30.28 -24.85 -22.93
C SER A 56 -30.40 -25.73 -24.16
N LYS A 57 -31.47 -26.53 -24.26
CA LYS A 57 -31.71 -27.37 -25.45
C LYS A 57 -32.08 -26.57 -26.69
N GLY A 58 -32.73 -25.42 -26.52
CA GLY A 58 -33.03 -24.49 -27.59
C GLY A 58 -31.77 -23.87 -28.18
N ILE A 59 -30.86 -23.40 -27.31
CA ILE A 59 -29.55 -22.88 -27.72
C ILE A 59 -28.71 -23.97 -28.40
N ASP A 60 -28.63 -25.17 -27.81
CA ASP A 60 -27.92 -26.30 -28.43
C ASP A 60 -28.44 -26.63 -29.84
N PHE A 61 -29.77 -26.61 -30.02
CA PHE A 61 -30.39 -26.86 -31.31
C PHE A 61 -30.05 -25.75 -32.33
N LEU A 62 -30.09 -24.49 -31.92
CA LEU A 62 -29.76 -23.34 -32.76
C LEU A 62 -28.28 -23.32 -33.17
N ILE A 63 -27.40 -23.74 -32.25
CA ILE A 63 -25.96 -23.92 -32.51
C ILE A 63 -25.73 -25.07 -33.50
N ARG A 64 -26.33 -26.25 -33.26
CA ARG A 64 -26.17 -27.43 -34.12
C ARG A 64 -26.74 -27.22 -35.53
N SER A 65 -27.80 -26.43 -35.65
CA SER A 65 -28.39 -26.04 -36.94
C SER A 65 -27.65 -24.89 -37.63
N LYS A 66 -26.51 -24.42 -37.07
CA LYS A 66 -25.69 -23.30 -37.55
C LYS A 66 -26.47 -22.00 -37.75
N LYS A 67 -27.54 -21.79 -36.96
CA LYS A 67 -28.35 -20.55 -36.96
C LYS A 67 -27.88 -19.54 -35.91
N LEU A 68 -27.09 -20.02 -34.95
CA LEU A 68 -26.48 -19.24 -33.89
C LEU A 68 -25.00 -19.61 -33.82
N GLY A 69 -24.13 -18.63 -33.64
CA GLY A 69 -22.71 -18.87 -33.42
C GLY A 69 -22.47 -19.62 -32.11
N GLN A 70 -21.30 -20.25 -31.99
CA GLN A 70 -20.90 -20.98 -30.78
C GLN A 70 -20.35 -20.06 -29.69
N SER A 71 -20.12 -18.78 -30.00
CA SER A 71 -19.56 -17.83 -29.04
C SER A 71 -20.63 -17.34 -28.04
N PRO A 72 -20.27 -17.10 -26.77
CA PRO A 72 -21.19 -16.52 -25.80
C PRO A 72 -21.77 -15.16 -26.23
N GLU A 73 -21.01 -14.37 -26.98
CA GLU A 73 -21.39 -13.05 -27.49
C GLU A 73 -22.48 -13.14 -28.56
N ASP A 74 -22.41 -14.16 -29.43
CA ASP A 74 -23.46 -14.43 -30.42
C ASP A 74 -24.78 -14.82 -29.74
N VAL A 75 -24.70 -15.67 -28.71
CA VAL A 75 -25.87 -16.09 -27.93
C VAL A 75 -26.46 -14.90 -27.16
N ALA A 76 -25.63 -14.06 -26.55
CA ALA A 76 -26.07 -12.84 -25.87
C ALA A 76 -26.78 -11.89 -26.84
N SER A 77 -26.20 -11.66 -28.02
CA SER A 77 -26.79 -10.83 -29.08
C SER A 77 -28.13 -11.40 -29.57
N PHE A 78 -28.26 -12.72 -29.66
CA PHE A 78 -29.50 -13.40 -29.98
C PHE A 78 -30.58 -13.16 -28.90
N LEU A 79 -30.23 -13.26 -27.62
CA LEU A 79 -31.17 -13.04 -26.51
C LEU A 79 -31.67 -11.58 -26.44
N ILE A 80 -30.82 -10.61 -26.80
CA ILE A 80 -31.18 -9.17 -26.81
C ILE A 80 -32.08 -8.82 -28.00
N ASN A 81 -31.74 -9.30 -29.20
CA ASN A 81 -32.33 -8.79 -30.45
C ASN A 81 -33.50 -9.63 -31.01
N THR A 82 -33.68 -10.87 -30.56
CA THR A 82 -34.65 -11.79 -31.17
C THR A 82 -36.05 -11.63 -30.59
N ALA A 83 -37.01 -11.25 -31.44
CA ALA A 83 -38.43 -11.20 -31.08
C ALA A 83 -39.05 -12.62 -30.96
N GLY A 84 -39.89 -12.83 -29.93
CA GLY A 84 -40.62 -14.09 -29.71
C GLY A 84 -40.03 -15.01 -28.63
N LEU A 85 -38.95 -14.59 -27.97
CA LEU A 85 -38.41 -15.26 -26.78
C LEU A 85 -39.27 -14.93 -25.55
N ASN A 86 -39.51 -15.93 -24.70
CA ASN A 86 -40.20 -15.75 -23.43
C ASN A 86 -39.23 -15.13 -22.42
N ALA A 87 -39.50 -13.90 -21.99
CA ALA A 87 -38.67 -13.15 -21.04
C ALA A 87 -38.40 -13.87 -19.71
N THR A 88 -39.30 -14.76 -19.28
CA THR A 88 -39.11 -15.60 -18.08
C THR A 88 -38.04 -16.65 -18.31
N MET A 89 -38.03 -17.27 -19.49
CA MET A 89 -37.07 -18.31 -19.87
C MET A 89 -35.69 -17.72 -20.19
N VAL A 90 -35.65 -16.48 -20.69
CA VAL A 90 -34.41 -15.70 -20.83
C VAL A 90 -33.79 -15.45 -19.46
N GLY A 91 -34.57 -14.97 -18.49
CA GLY A 91 -34.10 -14.76 -17.12
C GLY A 91 -33.61 -16.05 -16.46
N ASP A 92 -34.34 -17.15 -16.66
CA ASP A 92 -33.97 -18.47 -16.11
C ASP A 92 -32.62 -18.96 -16.66
N TYR A 93 -32.40 -18.83 -17.98
CA TYR A 93 -31.14 -19.20 -18.62
C TYR A 93 -29.96 -18.33 -18.20
N LEU A 94 -30.15 -17.00 -18.14
CA LEU A 94 -29.12 -16.08 -17.66
C LEU A 94 -28.79 -16.32 -16.18
N GLY A 95 -29.74 -16.86 -15.42
CA GLY A 95 -29.56 -17.22 -14.02
C GLY A 95 -28.85 -18.56 -13.80
N GLU A 96 -28.62 -19.39 -14.82
CA GLU A 96 -28.02 -20.71 -14.62
C GLU A 96 -26.56 -20.65 -14.13
N ARG A 97 -26.12 -21.73 -13.44
CA ARG A 97 -24.77 -21.81 -12.86
C ARG A 97 -23.73 -22.48 -13.78
N ASP A 98 -24.18 -23.06 -14.88
CA ASP A 98 -23.31 -23.79 -15.81
C ASP A 98 -22.35 -22.80 -16.50
N GLU A 99 -21.13 -23.26 -16.81
CA GLU A 99 -20.04 -22.40 -17.29
C GLU A 99 -20.41 -21.61 -18.57
N PHE A 100 -21.09 -22.25 -19.52
CA PHE A 100 -21.47 -21.59 -20.78
C PHE A 100 -22.61 -20.57 -20.61
N PRO A 101 -23.77 -20.89 -19.99
CA PRO A 101 -24.78 -19.90 -19.64
C PRO A 101 -24.26 -18.72 -18.81
N LEU A 102 -23.32 -18.97 -17.88
CA LEU A 102 -22.70 -17.92 -17.08
C LEU A 102 -21.90 -16.94 -17.96
N LYS A 103 -21.07 -17.44 -18.87
CA LYS A 103 -20.34 -16.61 -19.86
C LYS A 103 -21.30 -15.84 -20.76
N VAL A 104 -22.41 -16.45 -21.19
CA VAL A 104 -23.45 -15.76 -21.95
C VAL A 104 -24.10 -14.64 -21.14
N MET A 105 -24.34 -14.86 -19.84
CA MET A 105 -24.85 -13.82 -18.95
C MET A 105 -23.87 -12.66 -18.83
N HIS A 106 -22.57 -12.93 -18.71
CA HIS A 106 -21.56 -11.88 -18.69
C HIS A 106 -21.59 -11.06 -19.99
N ALA A 107 -21.56 -11.74 -21.15
CA ALA A 107 -21.62 -11.10 -22.46
C ALA A 107 -22.93 -10.31 -22.68
N TYR A 108 -24.06 -10.82 -22.17
CA TYR A 108 -25.36 -10.13 -22.24
C TYR A 108 -25.35 -8.82 -21.47
N VAL A 109 -24.80 -8.80 -20.26
CA VAL A 109 -24.72 -7.58 -19.46
C VAL A 109 -23.65 -6.63 -20.02
N ASP A 110 -22.52 -7.15 -20.49
CA ASP A 110 -21.45 -6.35 -21.09
C ASP A 110 -21.85 -5.70 -22.43
N ALA A 111 -22.83 -6.26 -23.14
CA ALA A 111 -23.43 -5.64 -24.33
C ALA A 111 -24.31 -4.41 -23.99
N LEU A 112 -24.73 -4.24 -22.73
CA LEU A 112 -25.51 -3.09 -22.29
C LEU A 112 -24.60 -1.91 -21.93
N ASN A 113 -25.01 -0.70 -22.33
CA ASN A 113 -24.29 0.53 -22.05
C ASN A 113 -25.05 1.36 -21.01
N PHE A 114 -24.45 1.53 -19.83
CA PHE A 114 -25.01 2.31 -18.72
C PHE A 114 -24.36 3.70 -18.56
N LYS A 115 -23.49 4.11 -19.50
CA LYS A 115 -22.74 5.36 -19.39
C LYS A 115 -23.67 6.57 -19.39
N GLY A 116 -23.61 7.37 -18.33
CA GLY A 116 -24.40 8.61 -18.19
C GLY A 116 -25.86 8.40 -17.81
N LEU A 117 -26.26 7.17 -17.47
CA LEU A 117 -27.57 6.89 -16.87
C LEU A 117 -27.49 6.96 -15.36
N ASP A 118 -28.52 7.52 -14.71
CA ASP A 118 -28.66 7.45 -13.26
C ASP A 118 -28.98 6.01 -12.81
N PHE A 119 -28.69 5.64 -11.57
CA PHE A 119 -28.79 4.24 -11.10
C PHE A 119 -30.22 3.68 -11.23
N GLY A 120 -31.23 4.48 -10.92
CA GLY A 120 -32.64 4.12 -11.11
C GLY A 120 -33.05 3.96 -12.57
N GLU A 121 -32.39 4.62 -13.51
CA GLU A 121 -32.62 4.46 -14.96
C GLU A 121 -31.88 3.25 -15.51
N ALA A 122 -30.64 3.03 -15.07
CA ALA A 122 -29.83 1.89 -15.45
C ALA A 122 -30.49 0.56 -15.04
N ILE A 123 -31.00 0.46 -13.81
CA ILE A 123 -31.68 -0.77 -13.34
C ILE A 123 -33.00 -1.02 -14.10
N ARG A 124 -33.73 0.04 -14.48
CA ARG A 124 -34.93 -0.09 -15.33
C ARG A 124 -34.57 -0.54 -16.74
N PHE A 125 -33.52 0.03 -17.32
CA PHE A 125 -33.04 -0.36 -18.64
C PHE A 125 -32.60 -1.83 -18.65
N PHE A 126 -31.90 -2.25 -17.60
CA PHE A 126 -31.45 -3.63 -17.42
C PHE A 126 -32.60 -4.64 -17.31
N LEU A 127 -33.57 -4.36 -16.41
CA LEU A 127 -34.71 -5.26 -16.14
C LEU A 127 -35.79 -5.25 -17.22
N ARG A 128 -35.64 -4.44 -18.28
CA ARG A 128 -36.56 -4.43 -19.43
C ARG A 128 -36.41 -5.64 -20.34
N GLY A 129 -35.24 -6.28 -20.38
CA GLY A 129 -34.93 -7.34 -21.34
C GLY A 129 -35.43 -8.74 -20.94
N PHE A 130 -35.65 -8.98 -19.65
CA PHE A 130 -36.02 -10.30 -19.12
C PHE A 130 -36.82 -10.15 -17.81
N ARG A 131 -37.36 -11.26 -17.30
CA ARG A 131 -38.01 -11.31 -15.97
C ARG A 131 -37.07 -11.97 -14.97
N LEU A 132 -36.96 -11.40 -13.77
CA LEU A 132 -36.13 -11.98 -12.72
C LEU A 132 -36.57 -13.40 -12.36
N PRO A 133 -35.64 -14.36 -12.24
CA PRO A 133 -35.94 -15.71 -11.75
C PRO A 133 -36.52 -15.69 -10.34
N GLY A 134 -37.26 -16.73 -9.97
CA GLY A 134 -37.80 -16.87 -8.61
C GLY A 134 -36.79 -17.39 -7.58
N GLU A 135 -35.70 -18.01 -8.04
CA GLU A 135 -34.64 -18.53 -7.19
C GLU A 135 -33.66 -17.43 -6.79
N ALA A 136 -33.53 -17.18 -5.48
CA ALA A 136 -32.72 -16.08 -4.97
C ALA A 136 -31.22 -16.18 -5.36
N GLN A 137 -30.67 -17.38 -5.53
CA GLN A 137 -29.30 -17.59 -6.04
C GLN A 137 -29.13 -17.20 -7.53
N LYS A 138 -30.19 -17.32 -8.34
CA LYS A 138 -30.17 -16.89 -9.75
C LYS A 138 -30.22 -15.36 -9.84
N ILE A 139 -31.05 -14.73 -9.00
CA ILE A 139 -31.11 -13.26 -8.86
C ILE A 139 -29.74 -12.71 -8.43
N ASP A 140 -29.09 -13.36 -7.44
CA ASP A 140 -27.76 -13.00 -6.92
C ASP A 140 -26.72 -12.82 -8.04
N ARG A 141 -26.56 -13.85 -8.89
CA ARG A 141 -25.61 -13.80 -10.02
C ARG A 141 -25.90 -12.69 -11.02
N ILE A 142 -27.17 -12.47 -11.35
CA ILE A 142 -27.59 -11.47 -12.33
C ILE A 142 -27.35 -10.06 -11.78
N MET A 143 -27.70 -9.82 -10.52
CA MET A 143 -27.52 -8.51 -9.87
C MET A 143 -26.05 -8.18 -9.64
N GLU A 144 -25.23 -9.18 -9.35
CA GLU A 144 -23.79 -9.04 -9.22
C GLU A 144 -23.15 -8.53 -10.53
N LYS A 145 -23.44 -9.19 -11.65
CA LYS A 145 -22.91 -8.76 -12.95
C LYS A 145 -23.43 -7.38 -13.37
N PHE A 146 -24.67 -7.04 -13.02
CA PHE A 146 -25.21 -5.70 -13.24
C PHE A 146 -24.42 -4.63 -12.49
N ALA A 147 -24.15 -4.84 -11.20
CA ALA A 147 -23.41 -3.89 -10.37
C ALA A 147 -21.96 -3.71 -10.86
N GLU A 148 -21.28 -4.80 -11.22
CA GLU A 148 -19.95 -4.74 -11.85
C GLU A 148 -19.97 -3.84 -13.11
N ARG A 149 -20.93 -4.08 -14.01
CA ARG A 149 -21.06 -3.36 -15.28
C ARG A 149 -21.45 -1.89 -15.07
N PHE A 150 -22.30 -1.59 -14.10
CA PHE A 150 -22.68 -0.22 -13.77
C PHE A 150 -21.46 0.59 -13.31
N CYS A 151 -20.68 0.05 -12.37
CA CYS A 151 -19.46 0.70 -11.87
C CYS A 151 -18.40 0.86 -12.96
N LYS A 152 -18.25 -0.12 -13.86
CA LYS A 152 -17.37 -0.01 -15.04
C LYS A 152 -17.79 1.11 -16.00
N CYS A 153 -19.10 1.31 -16.21
CA CYS A 153 -19.60 2.36 -17.10
C CYS A 153 -19.56 3.76 -16.46
N ASN A 154 -19.64 3.84 -15.13
CA ASN A 154 -19.72 5.07 -14.36
C ASN A 154 -18.67 5.05 -13.22
N PRO A 155 -17.37 5.18 -13.55
CA PRO A 155 -16.32 5.21 -12.55
C PRO A 155 -16.51 6.42 -11.61
N ASN A 156 -16.22 6.23 -10.32
CA ASN A 156 -16.31 7.23 -9.22
C ASN A 156 -17.71 7.53 -8.67
N VAL A 157 -18.78 6.83 -9.09
CA VAL A 157 -20.12 7.00 -8.47
C VAL A 157 -20.22 6.29 -7.12
N PHE A 158 -19.61 5.10 -7.02
CA PHE A 158 -19.54 4.29 -5.81
C PHE A 158 -18.08 3.91 -5.53
N THR A 159 -17.73 3.66 -4.26
CA THR A 159 -16.38 3.21 -3.90
C THR A 159 -16.11 1.77 -4.35
N SER A 160 -17.13 0.91 -4.29
CA SER A 160 -17.06 -0.50 -4.68
C SER A 160 -18.31 -0.93 -5.45
N ALA A 161 -18.21 -2.02 -6.23
CA ALA A 161 -19.36 -2.67 -6.85
C ALA A 161 -20.30 -3.30 -5.82
N ASP A 162 -19.82 -3.54 -4.59
CA ASP A 162 -20.62 -4.00 -3.46
C ASP A 162 -21.72 -3.02 -3.10
N THR A 163 -21.39 -1.73 -3.06
CA THR A 163 -22.37 -0.67 -2.82
C THR A 163 -23.46 -0.66 -3.89
N ALA A 164 -23.09 -0.77 -5.16
CA ALA A 164 -24.04 -0.85 -6.27
C ALA A 164 -24.91 -2.11 -6.20
N TYR A 165 -24.33 -3.25 -5.81
CA TYR A 165 -25.03 -4.51 -5.65
C TYR A 165 -26.04 -4.46 -4.50
N ILE A 166 -25.64 -3.99 -3.31
CA ILE A 166 -26.54 -3.81 -2.14
C ILE A 166 -27.66 -2.84 -2.51
N LEU A 167 -27.32 -1.71 -3.14
CA LEU A 167 -28.30 -0.70 -3.55
C LEU A 167 -29.28 -1.24 -4.60
N ALA A 168 -28.86 -2.12 -5.51
CA ALA A 168 -29.76 -2.76 -6.49
C ALA A 168 -30.86 -3.58 -5.79
N TYR A 169 -30.50 -4.34 -4.75
CA TYR A 169 -31.46 -5.05 -3.92
C TYR A 169 -32.39 -4.10 -3.16
N SER A 170 -31.84 -3.05 -2.54
CA SER A 170 -32.63 -2.00 -1.87
C SER A 170 -33.65 -1.36 -2.80
N VAL A 171 -33.28 -1.11 -4.07
CA VAL A 171 -34.18 -0.52 -5.08
C VAL A 171 -35.27 -1.50 -5.52
N ILE A 172 -34.94 -2.78 -5.75
CA ILE A 172 -35.94 -3.81 -6.08
C ILE A 172 -36.95 -3.99 -4.93
N LEU A 173 -36.46 -3.92 -3.69
CA LEU A 173 -37.29 -3.99 -2.49
C LEU A 173 -38.21 -2.77 -2.39
N LEU A 174 -37.67 -1.55 -2.55
CA LEU A 174 -38.45 -0.32 -2.57
C LEU A 174 -39.53 -0.35 -3.67
N ASN A 175 -39.21 -0.87 -4.86
CA ASN A 175 -40.18 -1.00 -5.94
C ASN A 175 -41.34 -1.94 -5.55
N THR A 176 -41.03 -3.04 -4.86
CA THR A 176 -42.05 -3.98 -4.37
C THR A 176 -42.91 -3.35 -3.27
N ASP A 177 -42.29 -2.65 -2.33
CA ASP A 177 -42.98 -1.93 -1.23
C ASP A 177 -43.90 -0.82 -1.75
N ALA A 178 -43.41 0.01 -2.67
CA ALA A 178 -44.12 1.18 -3.16
C ALA A 178 -45.32 0.82 -4.06
N HIS A 179 -45.23 -0.27 -4.85
CA HIS A 179 -46.20 -0.59 -5.90
C HIS A 179 -47.04 -1.86 -5.63
N SER A 180 -46.69 -2.69 -4.65
CA SER A 180 -47.49 -3.88 -4.28
C SER A 180 -48.74 -3.51 -3.48
N VAL A 181 -49.89 -4.04 -3.91
CA VAL A 181 -51.20 -3.82 -3.24
C VAL A 181 -51.28 -4.53 -1.88
N MET A 182 -50.38 -5.48 -1.59
CA MET A 182 -50.37 -6.25 -0.34
C MET A 182 -49.67 -5.52 0.83
N VAL A 183 -48.84 -4.52 0.54
CA VAL A 183 -48.11 -3.74 1.56
C VAL A 183 -48.99 -2.56 1.97
N LYS A 184 -49.40 -2.54 3.24
CA LYS A 184 -50.29 -1.50 3.78
C LYS A 184 -49.52 -0.27 4.25
N ASP A 185 -48.41 -0.49 4.94
CA ASP A 185 -47.52 0.56 5.44
C ASP A 185 -46.31 0.65 4.52
N LYS A 186 -46.25 1.73 3.74
CA LYS A 186 -45.18 1.95 2.77
C LYS A 186 -43.99 2.63 3.43
N MET A 187 -42.79 2.24 3.01
CA MET A 187 -41.54 2.78 3.49
C MET A 187 -41.42 4.27 3.16
N SER A 188 -41.14 5.09 4.17
CA SER A 188 -40.89 6.52 3.96
C SER A 188 -39.50 6.77 3.36
N LYS A 189 -39.29 7.97 2.80
CA LYS A 189 -37.96 8.38 2.32
C LYS A 189 -36.90 8.32 3.44
N ALA A 190 -37.25 8.72 4.65
CA ALA A 190 -36.35 8.67 5.80
C ALA A 190 -36.01 7.24 6.21
N ASP A 191 -36.98 6.32 6.12
CA ASP A 191 -36.74 4.90 6.34
C ASP A 191 -35.77 4.37 5.29
N PHE A 192 -36.00 4.64 3.99
CA PHE A 192 -35.10 4.22 2.91
C PHE A 192 -33.66 4.73 3.09
N MET A 193 -33.47 5.96 3.59
CA MET A 193 -32.14 6.48 3.89
C MET A 193 -31.49 5.78 5.09
N ARG A 194 -32.20 5.61 6.21
CA ARG A 194 -31.71 4.88 7.40
C ARG A 194 -31.26 3.48 7.04
N ASN A 195 -32.03 2.86 6.16
CA ASN A 195 -31.90 1.51 5.67
C ASN A 195 -30.67 1.28 4.77
N ASN A 196 -30.17 2.33 4.12
CA ASN A 196 -28.96 2.31 3.28
C ASN A 196 -27.77 3.04 3.93
N ARG A 197 -27.75 3.20 5.26
CA ARG A 197 -26.57 3.76 5.96
C ARG A 197 -25.42 2.76 6.00
N GLY A 198 -24.21 3.27 5.80
CA GLY A 198 -22.95 2.50 5.88
C GLY A 198 -22.69 1.55 4.71
N ILE A 199 -23.46 1.63 3.61
CA ILE A 199 -23.34 0.68 2.48
C ILE A 199 -22.15 0.96 1.54
N ASP A 200 -21.46 2.08 1.71
CA ASP A 200 -20.30 2.50 0.91
C ASP A 200 -19.00 2.25 1.68
N ASP A 201 -18.61 0.98 1.82
CA ASP A 201 -17.44 0.53 2.59
C ASP A 201 -17.39 1.13 4.02
N GLY A 202 -18.57 1.16 4.68
CA GLY A 202 -18.75 1.72 6.02
C GLY A 202 -19.11 3.21 6.05
N LYS A 203 -19.16 3.89 4.89
CA LYS A 203 -19.63 5.28 4.75
C LYS A 203 -21.09 5.34 4.26
N ASP A 204 -21.71 6.49 4.47
CA ASP A 204 -23.06 6.78 3.98
C ASP A 204 -23.00 7.36 2.56
N LEU A 205 -23.93 6.94 1.68
CA LEU A 205 -24.13 7.60 0.39
C LEU A 205 -24.72 9.00 0.57
N PRO A 206 -24.49 9.93 -0.37
CA PRO A 206 -25.06 11.28 -0.31
C PRO A 206 -26.59 11.25 -0.17
N GLU A 207 -27.12 11.94 0.85
CA GLU A 207 -28.56 11.95 1.15
C GLU A 207 -29.39 12.47 -0.04
N ALA A 208 -28.90 13.49 -0.74
CA ALA A 208 -29.54 14.02 -1.94
C ALA A 208 -29.67 12.99 -3.07
N TYR A 209 -28.68 12.09 -3.20
CA TYR A 209 -28.69 11.02 -4.20
C TYR A 209 -29.75 9.97 -3.87
N LEU A 210 -29.76 9.45 -2.63
CA LEU A 210 -30.77 8.49 -2.17
C LEU A 210 -32.19 9.07 -2.19
N SER A 211 -32.33 10.36 -1.86
CA SER A 211 -33.59 11.10 -1.93
C SER A 211 -34.17 11.12 -3.35
N THR A 212 -33.33 11.43 -4.33
CA THR A 212 -33.71 11.49 -5.74
C THR A 212 -34.07 10.09 -6.26
N LEU A 213 -33.25 9.08 -5.92
CA LEU A 213 -33.51 7.69 -6.28
C LEU A 213 -34.85 7.18 -5.72
N TYR A 214 -35.17 7.50 -4.46
CA TYR A 214 -36.45 7.14 -3.85
C TYR A 214 -37.63 7.75 -4.63
N ASP A 215 -37.58 9.05 -4.92
CA ASP A 215 -38.66 9.75 -5.63
C ASP A 215 -38.86 9.18 -7.04
N GLN A 216 -37.76 8.86 -7.73
CA GLN A 216 -37.83 8.23 -9.05
C GLN A 216 -38.54 6.88 -8.99
N ILE A 217 -38.19 6.01 -8.05
CA ILE A 217 -38.77 4.65 -7.97
C ILE A 217 -40.23 4.69 -7.53
N VAL A 218 -40.58 5.53 -6.55
CA VAL A 218 -41.97 5.67 -6.08
C VAL A 218 -42.86 6.33 -7.14
N SER A 219 -42.35 7.30 -7.90
CA SER A 219 -43.13 7.95 -8.97
C SER A 219 -43.30 7.07 -10.21
N ASN A 220 -42.32 6.23 -10.54
CA ASN A 220 -42.32 5.41 -11.75
C ASN A 220 -41.86 3.97 -11.48
N GLU A 221 -42.82 3.05 -11.50
CA GLU A 221 -42.61 1.61 -11.28
C GLU A 221 -41.60 1.01 -12.28
N ILE A 222 -40.72 0.15 -11.77
CA ILE A 222 -39.84 -0.70 -12.58
C ILE A 222 -40.69 -1.82 -13.22
N LYS A 223 -41.09 -1.62 -14.48
CA LYS A 223 -41.80 -2.63 -15.26
C LYS A 223 -40.81 -3.62 -15.90
N MET A 224 -40.85 -4.87 -15.46
CA MET A 224 -40.19 -5.99 -16.16
C MET A 224 -41.00 -6.30 -17.43
N SER A 225 -40.33 -6.57 -18.57
CA SER A 225 -40.86 -6.64 -19.96
C SER A 225 -42.37 -6.91 -20.18
N ALA A 226 -42.94 -6.19 -21.16
CA ALA A 226 -44.37 -6.02 -21.46
C ALA A 226 -45.24 -7.30 -21.57
N ASP A 227 -46.39 -7.25 -20.89
CA ASP A 227 -47.50 -8.18 -21.01
C ASP A 227 -47.92 -8.39 -22.48
N SER A 228 -47.50 -9.50 -23.07
CA SER A 228 -48.17 -10.07 -24.23
C SER A 228 -49.19 -11.10 -23.74
N SER A 229 -50.40 -10.60 -23.46
CA SER A 229 -51.68 -11.31 -23.56
C SER A 229 -51.66 -12.82 -23.25
N ALA A 230 -51.48 -13.18 -21.98
CA ALA A 230 -51.96 -14.46 -21.45
C ALA A 230 -52.94 -14.18 -20.32
N ALA A 231 -54.16 -14.69 -20.47
CA ALA A 231 -55.29 -14.43 -19.60
C ALA A 231 -54.93 -14.64 -18.12
N GLN A 232 -55.22 -13.61 -17.32
CA GLN A 232 -55.14 -13.63 -15.86
C GLN A 232 -56.02 -14.77 -15.32
N THR A 233 -55.38 -15.88 -14.95
CA THR A 233 -55.99 -16.81 -14.00
C THR A 233 -55.74 -16.23 -12.62
N LYS A 234 -56.81 -15.84 -11.94
CA LYS A 234 -56.81 -15.35 -10.56
C LYS A 234 -56.26 -16.42 -9.61
N GLN A 235 -54.95 -16.42 -9.41
CA GLN A 235 -54.27 -16.93 -8.22
C GLN A 235 -53.13 -15.96 -7.90
N THR A 236 -53.46 -14.95 -7.10
CA THR A 236 -52.51 -13.98 -6.55
C THR A 236 -51.71 -14.64 -5.44
N ASN A 237 -50.70 -15.42 -5.80
CA ASN A 237 -49.58 -15.76 -4.92
C ASN A 237 -48.56 -14.62 -5.02
N SER A 238 -48.18 -14.04 -3.88
CA SER A 238 -47.40 -12.80 -3.78
C SER A 238 -46.09 -12.85 -4.59
N VAL A 239 -45.80 -11.76 -5.32
CA VAL A 239 -44.56 -11.58 -6.09
C VAL A 239 -43.32 -11.63 -5.18
N SER A 240 -43.47 -11.27 -3.90
CA SER A 240 -42.42 -11.39 -2.87
C SER A 240 -42.03 -12.84 -2.56
N LYS A 241 -43.01 -13.74 -2.53
CA LYS A 241 -42.85 -15.18 -2.30
C LYS A 241 -42.39 -15.89 -3.57
N LEU A 242 -42.76 -15.37 -4.74
CA LEU A 242 -42.31 -15.84 -6.05
C LEU A 242 -40.85 -15.47 -6.35
N LEU A 243 -40.37 -14.29 -5.91
CA LEU A 243 -38.98 -13.83 -6.10
C LEU A 243 -38.03 -14.27 -4.98
N GLY A 244 -38.50 -15.05 -4.00
CA GLY A 244 -37.71 -15.44 -2.83
C GLY A 244 -37.28 -14.27 -1.93
N LEU A 245 -37.89 -13.09 -2.13
CA LEU A 245 -37.55 -11.85 -1.43
C LEU A 245 -38.04 -11.84 0.02
N ASP A 246 -38.98 -12.71 0.41
CA ASP A 246 -39.39 -12.84 1.82
C ASP A 246 -38.20 -13.23 2.73
N ASN A 247 -37.24 -14.02 2.23
CA ASN A 247 -36.00 -14.35 2.95
C ASN A 247 -34.96 -13.21 2.94
N ILE A 248 -35.11 -12.22 2.04
CA ILE A 248 -34.25 -11.04 1.87
C ILE A 248 -34.83 -9.83 2.64
N MET A 249 -36.15 -9.75 2.81
CA MET A 249 -36.83 -8.74 3.65
C MET A 249 -36.47 -8.88 5.13
N ASN A 250 -36.25 -10.11 5.58
CA ASN A 250 -35.68 -10.41 6.90
C ASN A 250 -34.15 -10.18 6.94
N LEU A 251 -33.47 -10.19 5.79
CA LEU A 251 -32.01 -10.18 5.68
C LEU A 251 -31.36 -8.83 5.96
N VAL A 252 -32.03 -7.74 5.61
CA VAL A 252 -31.56 -6.40 5.92
C VAL A 252 -32.42 -5.94 7.08
N ASN A 253 -31.80 -5.74 8.25
CA ASN A 253 -32.50 -5.43 9.50
C ASN A 253 -33.04 -3.99 9.45
N TRP A 254 -34.00 -3.75 8.55
CA TRP A 254 -34.70 -2.49 8.32
C TRP A 254 -35.78 -2.35 9.39
N GLY A 255 -35.33 -2.15 10.63
CA GLY A 255 -36.14 -1.64 11.74
C GLY A 255 -37.54 -2.22 11.92
N LEU A 256 -37.62 -3.44 12.45
CA LEU A 256 -38.62 -3.79 13.46
C LEU A 256 -37.92 -3.89 14.83
N THR A 257 -37.09 -2.90 15.15
CA THR A 257 -36.83 -2.56 16.55
C THR A 257 -38.08 -1.88 17.08
N GLU A 258 -38.65 -2.50 18.11
CA GLU A 258 -39.72 -1.95 18.92
C GLU A 258 -40.98 -1.63 18.12
N ASP A 259 -41.74 -2.68 17.81
CA ASP A 259 -43.19 -2.50 17.88
C ASP A 259 -43.51 -2.15 19.32
N LYS A 260 -43.57 -0.83 19.55
CA LYS A 260 -44.26 -0.19 20.66
C LYS A 260 -45.40 -1.09 21.06
N ALA A 261 -45.43 -1.46 22.33
CA ALA A 261 -46.60 -2.01 22.98
C ALA A 261 -47.79 -1.12 22.60
N HIS A 262 -48.53 -1.51 21.56
CA HIS A 262 -49.80 -0.92 21.26
C HIS A 262 -50.71 -1.42 22.37
N GLY A 263 -50.78 -0.61 23.43
CA GLY A 263 -51.77 -0.68 24.50
C GLY A 263 -53.16 -0.40 23.96
N ALA A 264 -53.58 -1.18 22.96
CA ALA A 264 -54.85 -1.07 22.29
C ALA A 264 -55.41 -2.47 22.08
N ASN A 265 -55.82 -3.11 23.18
CA ASN A 265 -56.91 -4.08 23.12
C ASN A 265 -57.71 -4.19 24.43
N ASP A 266 -57.69 -3.15 25.27
CA ASP A 266 -58.51 -3.12 26.50
C ASP A 266 -60.02 -3.24 26.18
N LEU A 267 -60.43 -2.78 24.99
CA LEU A 267 -61.79 -2.93 24.46
C LEU A 267 -62.10 -4.35 23.95
N LEU A 268 -61.16 -5.03 23.30
CA LEU A 268 -61.35 -6.38 22.77
C LEU A 268 -61.33 -7.41 23.90
N ILE A 269 -60.43 -7.20 24.85
CA ILE A 269 -60.32 -7.86 26.16
C ILE A 269 -61.66 -7.68 26.90
N LYS A 270 -62.12 -6.45 27.19
CA LYS A 270 -63.45 -6.22 27.80
C LYS A 270 -64.60 -6.89 27.04
N HIS A 271 -64.63 -6.81 25.71
CA HIS A 271 -65.72 -7.37 24.91
C HIS A 271 -65.75 -8.91 24.92
N ILE A 272 -64.58 -9.56 24.96
CA ILE A 272 -64.48 -11.01 25.14
C ILE A 272 -64.89 -11.38 26.57
N HIS A 273 -64.46 -10.63 27.58
CA HIS A 273 -64.75 -10.90 28.99
C HIS A 273 -66.23 -10.69 29.32
N GLU A 274 -66.85 -9.69 28.71
CA GLU A 274 -68.29 -9.43 28.77
C GLU A 274 -69.07 -10.54 28.07
N LYS A 275 -68.59 -11.06 26.92
CA LYS A 275 -69.21 -12.23 26.27
C LYS A 275 -69.11 -13.51 27.11
N PHE A 276 -68.02 -13.70 27.85
CA PHE A 276 -67.85 -14.81 28.79
C PHE A 276 -68.73 -14.61 30.04
N LYS A 277 -68.78 -13.41 30.62
CA LYS A 277 -69.64 -13.06 31.77
C LYS A 277 -71.14 -13.15 31.47
N ALA A 278 -71.58 -12.74 30.27
CA ALA A 278 -72.98 -12.75 29.87
C ALA A 278 -73.57 -14.16 29.63
N LYS A 279 -72.75 -15.21 29.60
CA LYS A 279 -73.18 -16.59 29.29
C LYS A 279 -72.94 -17.62 30.40
N HIS A 280 -72.52 -17.19 31.59
CA HIS A 280 -72.27 -18.07 32.77
C HIS A 280 -73.51 -18.79 33.35
N GLY A 281 -74.67 -18.73 32.69
CA GLY A 281 -75.92 -19.32 33.16
C GLY A 281 -76.31 -20.68 32.59
N LYS A 282 -75.49 -21.32 31.72
CA LYS A 282 -75.82 -22.67 31.20
C LYS A 282 -74.61 -23.60 31.24
N SER A 283 -74.70 -24.61 32.10
CA SER A 283 -73.76 -25.71 32.26
C SER A 283 -73.71 -26.59 31.01
N GLU A 284 -72.82 -26.27 30.09
CA GLU A 284 -72.21 -27.23 29.17
C GLU A 284 -70.84 -26.64 28.82
N SER A 285 -69.77 -27.42 28.98
CA SER A 285 -68.40 -27.02 28.65
C SER A 285 -68.25 -26.93 27.14
N VAL A 286 -68.73 -25.84 26.55
CA VAL A 286 -68.58 -25.53 25.12
C VAL A 286 -67.13 -25.12 24.87
N PHE A 287 -66.38 -25.93 24.11
CA PHE A 287 -65.07 -25.56 23.61
C PHE A 287 -65.23 -24.48 22.53
N TYR A 288 -64.59 -23.33 22.73
CA TYR A 288 -64.57 -22.24 21.75
C TYR A 288 -63.27 -22.32 20.95
N ILE A 289 -63.39 -22.47 19.63
CA ILE A 289 -62.24 -22.42 18.72
C ILE A 289 -62.01 -20.96 18.32
N VAL A 290 -60.84 -20.43 18.65
CA VAL A 290 -60.42 -19.08 18.27
C VAL A 290 -59.27 -19.20 17.28
N ALA A 291 -59.43 -18.61 16.10
CA ALA A 291 -58.41 -18.63 15.03
C ALA A 291 -57.55 -17.35 14.99
N ASP A 292 -57.82 -16.38 15.86
CA ASP A 292 -57.07 -15.12 15.92
C ASP A 292 -55.77 -15.28 16.72
N ALA A 293 -54.64 -15.04 16.06
CA ALA A 293 -53.29 -15.14 16.64
C ALA A 293 -53.07 -14.13 17.78
N THR A 294 -53.73 -12.98 17.78
CA THR A 294 -53.57 -12.00 18.85
C THR A 294 -54.18 -12.48 20.16
N ILE A 295 -55.37 -13.09 20.11
CA ILE A 295 -56.05 -13.67 21.27
C ILE A 295 -55.25 -14.86 21.81
N LEU A 296 -54.74 -15.71 20.91
CA LEU A 296 -53.89 -16.84 21.31
C LEU A 296 -52.61 -16.37 22.02
N ARG A 297 -52.03 -15.23 21.63
CA ARG A 297 -50.83 -14.66 22.28
C ARG A 297 -51.13 -14.28 23.73
N PHE A 298 -52.24 -13.57 23.96
CA PHE A 298 -52.69 -13.21 25.31
C PHE A 298 -53.04 -14.43 26.17
N MET A 299 -53.68 -15.45 25.58
CA MET A 299 -53.96 -16.70 26.30
C MET A 299 -52.65 -17.37 26.75
N MET A 300 -51.66 -17.43 25.87
CA MET A 300 -50.35 -17.99 26.17
C MET A 300 -49.61 -17.18 27.24
N GLU A 301 -49.63 -15.85 27.16
CA GLU A 301 -49.05 -14.96 28.17
C GLU A 301 -49.67 -15.13 29.57
N ALA A 302 -50.94 -15.53 29.66
CA ALA A 302 -51.61 -15.79 30.93
C ALA A 302 -51.35 -17.22 31.47
N CYS A 303 -51.27 -18.24 30.60
CA CYS A 303 -51.23 -19.64 31.03
C CYS A 303 -49.84 -20.28 31.03
N TRP A 304 -48.80 -19.63 30.50
CA TRP A 304 -47.48 -20.25 30.37
C TRP A 304 -46.84 -20.65 31.71
N ALA A 305 -46.97 -19.83 32.76
CA ALA A 305 -46.35 -20.11 34.06
C ALA A 305 -47.01 -21.28 34.82
N PRO A 306 -48.36 -21.37 34.90
CA PRO A 306 -49.01 -22.58 35.42
C PRO A 306 -48.69 -23.84 34.60
N MET A 307 -48.60 -23.71 33.27
CA MET A 307 -48.26 -24.83 32.38
C MET A 307 -46.81 -25.29 32.58
N MET A 308 -45.86 -24.37 32.69
CA MET A 308 -44.47 -24.62 33.07
C MET A 308 -44.39 -25.41 34.37
N ALA A 309 -45.09 -24.95 35.41
CA ALA A 309 -45.09 -25.58 36.71
C ALA A 309 -45.69 -27.00 36.65
N ALA A 310 -46.82 -27.16 35.97
CA ALA A 310 -47.47 -28.46 35.81
C ALA A 310 -46.55 -29.49 35.13
N PHE A 311 -45.92 -29.13 34.01
CA PHE A 311 -45.02 -30.04 33.31
C PHE A 311 -43.71 -30.28 34.06
N SER A 312 -43.09 -29.22 34.59
CA SER A 312 -41.77 -29.33 35.24
C SER A 312 -41.84 -30.08 36.57
N VAL A 313 -42.84 -29.79 37.42
CA VAL A 313 -43.01 -30.49 38.71
C VAL A 313 -43.35 -31.96 38.49
N THR A 314 -44.24 -32.26 37.53
CA THR A 314 -44.61 -33.65 37.22
C THR A 314 -43.41 -34.42 36.64
N LEU A 315 -42.58 -33.78 35.82
CA LEU A 315 -41.38 -34.38 35.24
C LEU A 315 -40.28 -34.66 36.29
N ASP A 316 -40.18 -33.80 37.30
CA ASP A 316 -39.24 -33.96 38.42
C ASP A 316 -39.67 -35.11 39.35
N GLN A 317 -40.94 -35.11 39.76
CA GLN A 317 -41.49 -36.04 40.77
C GLN A 317 -41.85 -37.42 40.22
N SER A 318 -42.11 -37.55 38.92
CA SER A 318 -42.52 -38.80 38.30
C SER A 318 -41.36 -39.53 37.61
N ASP A 319 -41.31 -40.85 37.79
CA ASP A 319 -40.47 -41.77 37.01
C ASP A 319 -41.31 -42.65 36.06
N ASP A 320 -42.62 -42.38 35.93
CA ASP A 320 -43.49 -43.08 34.99
C ASP A 320 -43.24 -42.61 33.54
N LYS A 321 -42.99 -43.58 32.65
CA LYS A 321 -42.68 -43.34 31.23
C LYS A 321 -43.80 -42.62 30.49
N ALA A 322 -45.06 -42.92 30.80
CA ALA A 322 -46.20 -42.27 30.14
C ALA A 322 -46.33 -40.81 30.57
N ALA A 323 -46.24 -40.54 31.88
CA ALA A 323 -46.25 -39.18 32.42
C ALA A 323 -45.06 -38.34 31.90
N THR A 324 -43.84 -38.89 31.90
CA THR A 324 -42.64 -38.23 31.34
C THR A 324 -42.83 -37.87 29.87
N SER A 325 -43.30 -38.81 29.05
CA SER A 325 -43.51 -38.58 27.62
C SER A 325 -44.55 -37.47 27.37
N GLN A 326 -45.66 -37.47 28.10
CA GLN A 326 -46.69 -36.42 27.98
C GLN A 326 -46.19 -35.04 28.43
N CYS A 327 -45.40 -34.97 29.52
CA CYS A 327 -44.81 -33.71 29.98
C CYS A 327 -43.82 -33.14 28.96
N LEU A 328 -42.97 -33.99 28.35
CA LEU A 328 -42.03 -33.57 27.31
C LEU A 328 -42.73 -33.14 26.02
N ILE A 329 -43.81 -33.82 25.61
CA ILE A 329 -44.65 -33.40 24.47
C ILE A 329 -45.31 -32.05 24.78
N GLY A 330 -45.81 -31.86 25.99
CA GLY A 330 -46.40 -30.60 26.46
C GLY A 330 -45.40 -29.44 26.43
N LEU A 331 -44.19 -29.66 26.96
CA LEU A 331 -43.11 -28.67 26.92
C LEU A 331 -42.67 -28.36 25.48
N ARG A 332 -42.49 -29.37 24.62
CA ARG A 332 -42.16 -29.17 23.20
C ARG A 332 -43.24 -28.39 22.45
N SER A 333 -44.51 -28.72 22.68
CA SER A 333 -45.63 -28.00 22.06
C SER A 333 -45.72 -26.56 22.55
N ALA A 334 -45.43 -26.31 23.83
CA ALA A 334 -45.36 -24.96 24.39
C ALA A 334 -44.20 -24.14 23.78
N VAL A 335 -43.04 -24.76 23.54
CA VAL A 335 -41.92 -24.13 22.83
C VAL A 335 -42.30 -23.81 21.38
N HIS A 336 -42.96 -24.73 20.67
CA HIS A 336 -43.41 -24.49 19.30
C HIS A 336 -44.35 -23.27 19.22
N VAL A 337 -45.39 -23.24 20.07
CA VAL A 337 -46.36 -22.15 20.10
C VAL A 337 -45.69 -20.81 20.47
N THR A 338 -44.86 -20.79 21.51
CA THR A 338 -44.15 -19.55 21.92
C THR A 338 -43.14 -19.08 20.87
N SER A 339 -42.51 -19.99 20.13
CA SER A 339 -41.57 -19.68 19.05
C SER A 339 -42.29 -19.07 17.85
N VAL A 340 -43.39 -19.67 17.39
CA VAL A 340 -44.20 -19.16 16.27
C VAL A 340 -44.80 -17.79 16.60
N MET A 341 -45.15 -17.54 17.86
CA MET A 341 -45.72 -16.26 18.32
C MET A 341 -44.69 -15.19 18.70
N CYS A 342 -43.39 -15.47 18.53
CA CYS A 342 -42.29 -14.57 18.88
C CYS A 342 -42.30 -14.12 20.35
N LEU A 343 -42.72 -15.00 21.27
CA LEU A 343 -42.72 -14.77 22.72
C LEU A 343 -41.36 -15.18 23.33
N GLN A 344 -40.35 -14.32 23.18
CA GLN A 344 -38.95 -14.62 23.51
C GLN A 344 -38.76 -15.10 24.96
N THR A 345 -39.23 -14.34 25.95
CA THR A 345 -39.05 -14.66 27.38
C THR A 345 -39.68 -16.00 27.75
N GLN A 346 -40.89 -16.28 27.25
CA GLN A 346 -41.61 -17.52 27.54
C GLN A 346 -40.95 -18.71 26.86
N ARG A 347 -40.58 -18.58 25.59
CA ARG A 347 -39.86 -19.60 24.82
C ARG A 347 -38.56 -20.02 25.54
N ASP A 348 -37.76 -19.04 25.93
CA ASP A 348 -36.46 -19.27 26.57
C ASP A 348 -36.62 -19.90 27.95
N ALA A 349 -37.69 -19.55 28.69
CA ALA A 349 -38.02 -20.18 29.96
C ALA A 349 -38.41 -21.66 29.81
N PHE A 350 -39.26 -22.00 28.82
CA PHE A 350 -39.60 -23.40 28.52
C PHE A 350 -38.37 -24.19 28.07
N LEU A 351 -37.55 -23.64 27.17
CA LEU A 351 -36.31 -24.27 26.70
C LEU A 351 -35.30 -24.47 27.83
N THR A 352 -35.11 -23.48 28.69
CA THR A 352 -34.25 -23.58 29.88
C THR A 352 -34.75 -24.66 30.83
N SER A 353 -36.08 -24.82 30.97
CA SER A 353 -36.65 -25.90 31.78
C SER A 353 -36.29 -27.28 31.20
N ILE A 354 -36.53 -27.50 29.89
CA ILE A 354 -36.16 -28.75 29.22
C ILE A 354 -34.64 -29.00 29.33
N ALA A 355 -33.81 -27.97 29.14
CA ALA A 355 -32.35 -28.03 29.28
C ALA A 355 -31.93 -28.46 30.69
N LYS A 356 -32.57 -27.97 31.75
CA LYS A 356 -32.31 -28.41 33.14
C LYS A 356 -32.62 -29.89 33.33
N PHE A 357 -33.75 -30.36 32.79
CA PHE A 357 -34.16 -31.77 32.87
C PHE A 357 -33.29 -32.72 32.03
N THR A 358 -32.35 -32.23 31.22
CA THR A 358 -31.34 -33.11 30.62
C THR A 358 -30.32 -33.64 31.63
N SER A 359 -30.18 -33.00 32.80
CA SER A 359 -29.25 -33.36 33.88
C SER A 359 -27.80 -33.63 33.45
N LEU A 360 -27.35 -33.05 32.33
CA LEU A 360 -25.99 -33.23 31.78
C LEU A 360 -24.87 -32.71 32.69
N HIS A 361 -25.21 -32.04 33.80
CA HIS A 361 -24.29 -31.58 34.83
C HIS A 361 -24.00 -32.65 35.90
N SER A 362 -24.86 -33.66 36.06
CA SER A 362 -24.65 -34.82 36.93
C SER A 362 -24.98 -36.11 36.17
N ALA A 363 -24.01 -36.59 35.39
CA ALA A 363 -24.19 -37.78 34.55
C ALA A 363 -24.33 -39.09 35.35
N ALA A 364 -23.93 -39.09 36.63
CA ALA A 364 -24.04 -40.25 37.52
C ALA A 364 -25.50 -40.56 37.92
N ASP A 365 -26.38 -39.55 37.95
CA ASP A 365 -27.78 -39.68 38.39
C ASP A 365 -28.78 -39.74 37.23
N MET A 366 -28.28 -39.83 36.00
CA MET A 366 -29.08 -39.71 34.79
C MET A 366 -29.97 -40.95 34.56
N LYS A 367 -31.24 -40.72 34.24
CA LYS A 367 -32.26 -41.75 33.94
C LYS A 367 -32.75 -41.63 32.51
N GLN A 368 -33.57 -42.59 32.06
CA GLN A 368 -34.19 -42.58 30.72
C GLN A 368 -34.96 -41.27 30.43
N LYS A 369 -35.62 -40.67 31.43
CA LYS A 369 -36.35 -39.40 31.26
C LYS A 369 -35.45 -38.24 30.82
N ASN A 370 -34.18 -38.25 31.23
CA ASN A 370 -33.19 -37.24 30.85
C ASN A 370 -32.73 -37.43 29.38
N VAL A 371 -32.57 -38.68 28.94
CA VAL A 371 -32.30 -39.03 27.53
C VAL A 371 -33.46 -38.62 26.63
N ASP A 372 -34.69 -38.86 27.07
CA ASP A 372 -35.89 -38.44 26.34
C ASP A 372 -36.01 -36.90 26.29
N ALA A 373 -35.52 -36.18 27.31
CA ALA A 373 -35.42 -34.72 27.29
C ALA A 373 -34.37 -34.22 26.27
N VAL A 374 -33.22 -34.90 26.12
CA VAL A 374 -32.23 -34.57 25.07
C VAL A 374 -32.83 -34.78 23.68
N LYS A 375 -33.56 -35.89 23.45
CA LYS A 375 -34.29 -36.14 22.19
C LYS A 375 -35.33 -35.06 21.90
N ALA A 376 -36.00 -34.55 22.94
CA ALA A 376 -36.94 -33.45 22.79
C ALA A 376 -36.23 -32.15 22.35
N ILE A 377 -35.05 -31.83 22.90
CA ILE A 377 -34.24 -30.68 22.47
C ILE A 377 -33.80 -30.81 21.01
N ILE A 378 -33.31 -31.99 20.60
CA ILE A 378 -32.91 -32.26 19.21
C ILE A 378 -34.10 -32.09 18.26
N SER A 379 -35.28 -32.58 18.64
CA SER A 379 -36.50 -32.43 17.84
C SER A 379 -36.91 -30.96 17.70
N ILE A 380 -36.86 -30.18 18.78
CA ILE A 380 -37.15 -28.74 18.77
C ILE A 380 -36.15 -28.00 17.85
N ALA A 381 -34.86 -28.34 17.90
CA ALA A 381 -33.85 -27.73 17.04
C ALA A 381 -34.13 -27.93 15.54
N ILE A 382 -34.68 -29.09 15.16
CA ILE A 382 -34.99 -29.43 13.77
C ILE A 382 -36.31 -28.81 13.30
N GLU A 383 -37.34 -28.81 14.15
CA GLU A 383 -38.68 -28.33 13.79
C GLU A 383 -38.83 -26.81 13.91
N ASP A 384 -38.29 -26.23 14.98
CA ASP A 384 -38.48 -24.83 15.36
C ASP A 384 -37.23 -23.97 15.12
N GLY A 385 -36.17 -24.52 14.54
CA GLY A 385 -34.86 -23.87 14.41
C GLY A 385 -34.88 -22.47 13.78
N ASN A 386 -35.86 -22.18 12.92
CA ASN A 386 -36.07 -20.87 12.30
C ASN A 386 -36.54 -19.77 13.28
N TYR A 387 -37.06 -20.13 14.45
CA TYR A 387 -37.73 -19.23 15.38
C TYR A 387 -37.07 -19.18 16.77
N LEU A 388 -36.01 -19.98 17.00
CA LEU A 388 -35.32 -20.08 18.29
C LEU A 388 -34.52 -18.84 18.66
N GLN A 389 -33.99 -18.08 17.69
CA GLN A 389 -33.20 -16.87 17.95
C GLN A 389 -32.07 -17.12 18.98
N GLU A 390 -31.95 -16.31 20.03
CA GLU A 390 -30.92 -16.45 21.07
C GLU A 390 -31.04 -17.75 21.88
N ALA A 391 -32.21 -18.40 21.88
CA ALA A 391 -32.44 -19.67 22.57
C ALA A 391 -31.61 -20.82 22.00
N TRP A 392 -31.02 -20.66 20.81
CA TRP A 392 -30.01 -21.56 20.26
C TRP A 392 -28.83 -21.79 21.22
N GLU A 393 -28.50 -20.80 22.07
CA GLU A 393 -27.44 -20.94 23.08
C GLU A 393 -27.71 -22.09 24.05
N HIS A 394 -28.95 -22.21 24.55
CA HIS A 394 -29.33 -23.29 25.47
C HIS A 394 -29.26 -24.65 24.78
N VAL A 395 -29.74 -24.74 23.54
CA VAL A 395 -29.71 -25.97 22.74
C VAL A 395 -28.26 -26.40 22.49
N LEU A 396 -27.42 -25.51 21.97
CA LEU A 396 -26.03 -25.80 21.63
C LEU A 396 -25.18 -26.12 22.86
N THR A 397 -25.45 -25.48 24.01
CA THR A 397 -24.80 -25.81 25.29
C THR A 397 -25.13 -27.25 25.73
N CYS A 398 -26.39 -27.67 25.60
CA CYS A 398 -26.78 -29.06 25.88
C CYS A 398 -26.08 -30.04 24.93
N LEU A 399 -26.01 -29.72 23.63
CA LEU A 399 -25.37 -30.58 22.63
C LEU A 399 -23.84 -30.70 22.83
N SER A 400 -23.18 -29.60 23.16
CA SER A 400 -21.76 -29.59 23.54
C SER A 400 -21.47 -30.47 24.75
N ARG A 401 -22.30 -30.37 25.80
CA ARG A 401 -22.15 -31.18 27.02
C ARG A 401 -22.48 -32.65 26.79
N PHE A 402 -23.47 -32.94 25.96
CA PHE A 402 -23.80 -34.30 25.53
C PHE A 402 -22.61 -34.98 24.87
N GLU A 403 -21.97 -34.30 23.91
CA GLU A 403 -20.80 -34.83 23.21
C GLU A 403 -19.62 -35.06 24.15
N HIS A 404 -19.39 -34.14 25.10
CA HIS A 404 -18.34 -34.29 26.10
C HIS A 404 -18.48 -35.58 26.91
N LEU A 405 -19.69 -35.84 27.39
CA LEU A 405 -19.98 -37.02 28.20
C LEU A 405 -19.86 -38.31 27.38
N HIS A 406 -20.24 -38.26 26.10
CA HIS A 406 -20.10 -39.38 25.20
C HIS A 406 -18.61 -39.73 24.94
N LEU A 407 -17.76 -38.73 24.62
CA LEU A 407 -16.31 -38.93 24.45
C LEU A 407 -15.64 -39.51 25.71
N LEU A 408 -16.03 -39.03 26.89
CA LEU A 408 -15.54 -39.55 28.18
C LEU A 408 -15.90 -41.02 28.40
N GLY A 409 -17.04 -41.49 27.90
CA GLY A 409 -17.46 -42.89 28.00
C GLY A 409 -16.77 -43.83 27.02
N GLU A 410 -16.37 -43.33 25.84
CA GLU A 410 -15.62 -44.11 24.85
C GLU A 410 -14.13 -44.27 25.22
N GLY A 411 -13.60 -43.44 26.13
CA GLY A 411 -12.21 -43.50 26.56
C GLY A 411 -11.22 -42.95 25.52
N VAL A 412 -11.71 -42.12 24.61
CA VAL A 412 -10.88 -41.37 23.64
C VAL A 412 -10.11 -40.29 24.40
N PRO A 413 -8.79 -40.11 24.17
CA PRO A 413 -8.03 -39.08 24.85
C PRO A 413 -8.58 -37.69 24.48
N THR A 414 -8.57 -36.75 25.43
CA THR A 414 -9.12 -35.39 25.27
C THR A 414 -8.45 -34.64 24.12
N ASP A 415 -9.19 -33.74 23.47
CA ASP A 415 -8.76 -33.00 22.26
C ASP A 415 -7.38 -32.32 22.38
N ALA A 416 -6.98 -31.96 23.60
CA ALA A 416 -5.63 -31.47 23.92
C ALA A 416 -4.49 -32.43 23.49
N SER A 417 -4.76 -33.73 23.42
CA SER A 417 -3.81 -34.76 22.91
C SER A 417 -3.69 -34.79 21.39
N PHE A 418 -4.71 -34.37 20.65
CA PHE A 418 -4.66 -34.20 19.19
C PHE A 418 -3.94 -32.92 18.78
N LEU A 419 -3.96 -31.92 19.65
CA LEU A 419 -3.33 -30.61 19.48
C LEU A 419 -1.84 -30.57 19.86
N THR A 420 -1.30 -31.68 20.41
CA THR A 420 0.11 -31.86 20.74
C THR A 420 0.80 -32.76 19.71
N VAL A 421 1.11 -32.22 18.53
CA VAL A 421 2.05 -32.87 17.61
C VAL A 421 3.48 -32.56 18.09
N PRO A 422 4.37 -33.56 18.27
CA PRO A 422 5.75 -33.29 18.61
C PRO A 422 6.48 -32.74 17.38
N MET A 423 6.94 -31.50 17.46
CA MET A 423 8.02 -31.04 16.58
C MET A 423 9.33 -31.68 17.04
N VAL A 424 10.16 -32.07 16.07
CA VAL A 424 11.47 -32.75 16.15
C VAL A 424 11.41 -34.27 15.93
N GLU A 425 11.67 -34.66 14.68
CA GLU A 425 12.20 -35.97 14.31
C GLU A 425 13.55 -36.18 15.01
N SER A 426 13.67 -37.22 15.83
CA SER A 426 14.96 -37.75 16.27
C SER A 426 14.99 -39.25 15.98
N GLU A 427 15.91 -39.62 15.10
CA GLU A 427 16.21 -40.99 14.71
C GLU A 427 16.57 -41.85 15.94
N GLY A 428 16.00 -43.06 16.05
CA GLY A 428 16.38 -43.96 17.14
C GLY A 428 15.63 -45.29 17.26
N LYS A 429 15.92 -46.21 16.34
CA LYS A 429 15.89 -47.69 16.49
C LYS A 429 14.56 -48.41 16.81
N ASN A 430 14.19 -49.22 15.82
CA ASN A 430 13.38 -50.44 15.93
C ASN A 430 13.77 -51.34 17.12
N GLN A 431 12.78 -51.76 17.90
CA GLN A 431 12.67 -53.15 18.35
C GLN A 431 11.21 -53.57 18.48
N MET A 432 10.88 -54.64 17.75
CA MET A 432 9.63 -55.38 17.76
C MET A 432 9.40 -56.01 19.14
N SER A 433 8.24 -55.79 19.75
CA SER A 433 7.67 -56.74 20.72
C SER A 433 6.17 -56.87 20.51
N THR A 434 5.80 -58.03 20.00
CA THR A 434 4.44 -58.56 19.91
C THR A 434 3.88 -58.68 21.32
N SER A 435 2.81 -57.95 21.65
CA SER A 435 2.09 -58.14 22.91
C SER A 435 0.61 -57.74 22.75
N VAL A 436 -0.24 -58.75 22.83
CA VAL A 436 -1.68 -58.80 23.07
C VAL A 436 -2.32 -57.47 23.51
N LEU A 437 -3.37 -57.03 22.80
CA LEU A 437 -4.27 -55.94 23.20
C LEU A 437 -4.76 -56.14 24.65
N PRO A 438 -4.42 -55.25 25.60
CA PRO A 438 -5.18 -55.12 26.83
C PRO A 438 -6.43 -54.28 26.54
N SER A 439 -7.57 -54.68 27.10
CA SER A 439 -8.85 -53.97 26.99
C SER A 439 -8.73 -52.48 27.34
N LYS A 440 -8.95 -51.60 26.35
CA LYS A 440 -8.82 -50.12 26.44
C LYS A 440 -9.71 -49.46 27.50
N ARG A 441 -10.72 -50.15 28.05
CA ARG A 441 -11.67 -49.60 29.04
C ARG A 441 -11.11 -49.48 30.46
N ALA A 442 -10.07 -50.24 30.82
CA ALA A 442 -9.59 -50.29 32.21
C ALA A 442 -8.79 -49.03 32.64
N ASN A 443 -8.09 -48.38 31.71
CA ASN A 443 -7.27 -47.19 32.00
C ASN A 443 -8.07 -45.87 31.95
N ALA A 444 -9.28 -45.86 31.38
CA ALA A 444 -10.15 -44.67 31.35
C ALA A 444 -10.77 -44.33 32.73
N LEU A 445 -10.87 -45.33 33.61
CA LEU A 445 -11.47 -45.25 34.95
C LEU A 445 -10.65 -44.44 35.97
N GLN A 446 -9.38 -44.16 35.67
CA GLN A 446 -8.47 -43.36 36.52
C GLN A 446 -8.29 -41.92 36.02
N ASN A 447 -8.98 -41.53 34.95
CA ASN A 447 -8.83 -40.20 34.37
C ASN A 447 -9.45 -39.12 35.29
N PRO A 448 -8.70 -38.07 35.69
CA PRO A 448 -9.22 -36.98 36.52
C PRO A 448 -10.51 -36.33 36.00
N ALA A 449 -10.71 -36.30 34.68
CA ALA A 449 -11.89 -35.77 34.02
C ALA A 449 -13.14 -36.64 34.24
N VAL A 450 -13.02 -37.96 34.18
CA VAL A 450 -14.11 -38.91 34.50
C VAL A 450 -14.49 -38.76 35.97
N MET A 451 -13.49 -38.64 36.86
CA MET A 451 -13.73 -38.41 38.28
C MET A 451 -14.40 -37.05 38.56
N ALA A 452 -14.17 -36.02 37.73
CA ALA A 452 -14.83 -34.72 37.84
C ALA A 452 -16.28 -34.73 37.31
N ALA A 453 -16.52 -35.41 36.18
CA ALA A 453 -17.86 -35.59 35.62
C ALA A 453 -18.78 -36.41 36.54
N VAL A 454 -18.23 -37.41 37.24
CA VAL A 454 -18.96 -38.22 38.24
C VAL A 454 -19.25 -37.43 39.53
N ARG A 455 -18.46 -36.41 39.87
CA ARG A 455 -18.67 -35.55 41.05
C ARG A 455 -19.78 -34.50 40.88
N GLY A 456 -20.34 -34.34 39.68
CA GLY A 456 -21.41 -33.36 39.42
C GLY A 456 -20.99 -31.90 39.57
N GLY A 457 -19.67 -31.61 39.52
CA GLY A 457 -19.15 -30.26 39.65
C GLY A 457 -19.37 -29.45 38.38
N SER A 458 -20.14 -28.35 38.50
CA SER A 458 -20.14 -27.30 37.48
C SER A 458 -18.70 -26.78 37.32
N TYR A 459 -18.19 -26.77 36.10
CA TYR A 459 -16.88 -26.18 35.77
C TYR A 459 -16.83 -24.65 36.00
N ASP A 460 -17.94 -24.03 36.44
CA ASP A 460 -18.15 -22.59 36.54
C ASP A 460 -17.93 -22.00 37.95
N SER A 461 -17.19 -22.67 38.83
CA SER A 461 -16.86 -22.12 40.16
C SER A 461 -15.35 -21.91 40.34
N THR A 462 -14.85 -20.79 39.82
CA THR A 462 -13.49 -20.25 40.09
C THR A 462 -13.39 -19.42 41.37
N VAL A 463 -14.33 -19.53 42.31
CA VAL A 463 -14.21 -18.88 43.62
C VAL A 463 -14.74 -19.77 44.75
N ALA A 464 -13.91 -20.72 45.22
CA ALA A 464 -13.96 -21.19 46.60
C ALA A 464 -12.68 -21.98 46.94
N LYS A 465 -11.80 -21.38 47.75
CA LYS A 465 -10.74 -22.10 48.44
C LYS A 465 -11.33 -23.09 49.44
N THR A 466 -10.69 -24.25 49.56
CA THR A 466 -10.69 -25.16 50.72
C THR A 466 -12.02 -25.83 51.11
N SER A 467 -12.24 -27.04 50.60
CA SER A 467 -12.88 -28.14 51.36
C SER A 467 -12.50 -29.50 50.77
N ALA A 468 -12.22 -30.45 51.66
CA ALA A 468 -11.57 -31.74 51.41
C ALA A 468 -12.24 -32.63 50.33
N SER A 469 -11.40 -33.42 49.66
CA SER A 469 -11.73 -34.44 48.67
C SER A 469 -12.68 -35.52 49.21
N ALA A 470 -13.90 -35.61 48.68
CA ALA A 470 -14.72 -36.82 48.79
C ALA A 470 -14.25 -37.85 47.75
N LEU A 471 -13.92 -39.07 48.18
CA LEU A 471 -13.60 -40.18 47.27
C LEU A 471 -14.86 -40.58 46.47
N VAL A 472 -14.74 -40.65 45.14
CA VAL A 472 -15.77 -41.19 44.25
C VAL A 472 -15.87 -42.71 44.45
N THR A 473 -17.09 -43.25 44.63
CA THR A 473 -17.26 -44.69 44.83
C THR A 473 -17.25 -45.45 43.49
N PRO A 474 -16.76 -46.71 43.47
CA PRO A 474 -16.75 -47.52 42.24
C PRO A 474 -18.15 -47.81 41.68
N GLU A 475 -19.20 -47.78 42.52
CA GLU A 475 -20.60 -47.90 42.08
C GLU A 475 -21.08 -46.67 41.30
N GLN A 476 -20.68 -45.46 41.70
CA GLN A 476 -21.00 -44.23 40.94
C GLN A 476 -20.33 -44.21 39.56
N ILE A 477 -19.12 -44.78 39.46
CA ILE A 477 -18.40 -44.91 38.19
C ILE A 477 -19.08 -45.95 37.28
N ASN A 478 -19.53 -47.08 37.82
CA ASN A 478 -20.28 -48.08 37.06
C ASN A 478 -21.66 -47.56 36.61
N ASN A 479 -22.37 -46.81 37.47
CA ASN A 479 -23.62 -46.15 37.11
C ASN A 479 -23.41 -45.11 36.01
N PHE A 480 -22.36 -44.29 36.11
CA PHE A 480 -21.96 -43.34 35.06
C PHE A 480 -21.71 -44.04 33.71
N ILE A 481 -20.98 -45.16 33.68
CA ILE A 481 -20.74 -45.93 32.45
C ILE A 481 -22.04 -46.51 31.89
N SER A 482 -22.91 -47.06 32.74
CA SER A 482 -24.22 -47.54 32.32
C SER A 482 -25.07 -46.41 31.73
N ASN A 483 -25.03 -45.22 32.32
CA ASN A 483 -25.77 -44.04 31.88
C ASN A 483 -25.24 -43.47 30.56
N ILE A 484 -23.94 -43.56 30.29
CA ILE A 484 -23.39 -43.17 28.98
C ILE A 484 -23.85 -44.14 27.88
N ASN A 485 -23.88 -45.45 28.14
CA ASN A 485 -24.46 -46.40 27.19
C ASN A 485 -25.96 -46.12 26.91
N LEU A 486 -26.68 -45.43 27.80
CA LEU A 486 -28.05 -44.94 27.53
C LEU A 486 -28.06 -43.73 26.57
N LEU A 487 -27.03 -42.87 26.60
CA LEU A 487 -26.89 -41.74 25.68
C LEU A 487 -26.55 -42.19 24.26
N ASP A 488 -25.86 -43.32 24.11
CA ASP A 488 -25.55 -43.92 22.80
C ASP A 488 -26.82 -44.24 21.98
N GLN A 489 -27.98 -44.37 22.63
CA GLN A 489 -29.28 -44.55 21.97
C GLN A 489 -29.74 -43.35 21.12
N ILE A 490 -29.18 -42.16 21.34
CA ILE A 490 -29.44 -40.95 20.53
C ILE A 490 -28.55 -40.97 19.28
N GLY A 491 -27.37 -41.57 19.36
CA GLY A 491 -26.42 -41.68 18.26
C GLY A 491 -25.78 -40.34 17.85
N ILE A 492 -24.46 -40.37 17.60
CA ILE A 492 -23.71 -39.21 17.07
C ILE A 492 -24.28 -38.70 15.72
N VAL A 493 -24.99 -39.57 14.99
CA VAL A 493 -25.61 -39.23 13.71
C VAL A 493 -26.73 -38.21 13.86
N GLU A 494 -27.57 -38.31 14.91
CA GLU A 494 -28.64 -37.34 15.17
C GLU A 494 -28.08 -35.97 15.58
N LEU A 495 -26.96 -35.97 16.33
CA LEU A 495 -26.22 -34.76 16.69
C LEU A 495 -25.67 -34.04 15.45
N ASN A 496 -24.97 -34.77 14.57
CA ASN A 496 -24.41 -34.21 13.32
C ASN A 496 -25.50 -33.74 12.35
N HIS A 497 -26.69 -34.35 12.39
CA HIS A 497 -27.82 -33.95 11.56
C HIS A 497 -28.28 -32.52 11.83
N ILE A 498 -28.21 -32.01 13.07
CA ILE A 498 -28.54 -30.61 13.40
C ILE A 498 -27.60 -29.65 12.67
N PHE A 499 -26.30 -29.92 12.73
CA PHE A 499 -25.28 -29.08 12.07
C PHE A 499 -25.40 -29.13 10.54
N ALA A 500 -25.73 -30.30 9.96
CA ALA A 500 -26.03 -30.44 8.54
C ALA A 500 -27.34 -29.71 8.15
N HIS A 501 -28.33 -29.67 9.05
CA HIS A 501 -29.59 -28.96 8.85
C HIS A 501 -29.41 -27.43 8.81
N SER A 502 -28.25 -26.89 9.21
CA SER A 502 -27.94 -25.46 9.12
C SER A 502 -28.15 -24.86 7.72
N GLN A 503 -28.01 -25.66 6.65
CA GLN A 503 -28.28 -25.23 5.26
C GLN A 503 -29.75 -24.89 4.99
N ARG A 504 -30.68 -25.45 5.77
CA ARG A 504 -32.14 -25.24 5.61
C ARG A 504 -32.68 -24.09 6.45
N LEU A 505 -31.89 -23.59 7.40
CA LEU A 505 -32.26 -22.43 8.20
C LEU A 505 -32.45 -21.20 7.30
N ASN A 506 -33.43 -20.37 7.65
CA ASN A 506 -33.63 -19.09 7.00
C ASN A 506 -32.46 -18.12 7.31
N SER A 507 -32.46 -16.96 6.65
CA SER A 507 -31.32 -16.04 6.69
C SER A 507 -30.99 -15.44 8.06
N ASP A 508 -31.99 -15.21 8.92
CA ASP A 508 -31.76 -14.66 10.25
C ASP A 508 -31.46 -15.74 11.28
N ALA A 509 -32.14 -16.88 11.18
CA ALA A 509 -31.95 -18.01 12.07
C ALA A 509 -30.54 -18.56 11.97
N ILE A 510 -29.94 -18.62 10.77
CA ILE A 510 -28.55 -19.06 10.62
C ILE A 510 -27.56 -18.07 11.28
N VAL A 511 -27.83 -16.77 11.23
CA VAL A 511 -26.96 -15.77 11.90
C VAL A 511 -27.08 -15.90 13.42
N ALA A 512 -28.29 -16.04 13.95
CA ALA A 512 -28.52 -16.27 15.38
C ALA A 512 -27.88 -17.59 15.85
N PHE A 513 -28.02 -18.65 15.06
CA PHE A 513 -27.41 -19.96 15.29
C PHE A 513 -25.87 -19.87 15.33
N VAL A 514 -25.24 -19.19 14.36
CA VAL A 514 -23.78 -19.01 14.33
C VAL A 514 -23.29 -18.16 15.50
N LYS A 515 -24.00 -17.07 15.85
CA LYS A 515 -23.68 -16.25 17.04
C LYS A 515 -23.72 -17.08 18.32
N ALA A 516 -24.78 -17.87 18.52
CA ALA A 516 -24.91 -18.75 19.67
C ALA A 516 -23.78 -19.80 19.70
N LEU A 517 -23.43 -20.39 18.55
CA LEU A 517 -22.35 -21.37 18.45
C LEU A 517 -20.98 -20.77 18.78
N CYS A 518 -20.67 -19.57 18.27
CA CYS A 518 -19.44 -18.85 18.63
C CYS A 518 -19.37 -18.56 20.13
N LYS A 519 -20.49 -18.18 20.76
CA LYS A 519 -20.54 -17.92 22.20
C LYS A 519 -20.27 -19.18 23.02
N VAL A 520 -20.92 -20.30 22.69
CA VAL A 520 -20.69 -21.60 23.35
C VAL A 520 -19.26 -22.07 23.13
N SER A 521 -18.72 -21.92 21.91
CA SER A 521 -17.33 -22.25 21.62
C SER A 521 -16.35 -21.42 22.43
N MET A 522 -16.62 -20.14 22.69
CA MET A 522 -15.74 -19.31 23.52
C MET A 522 -15.70 -19.82 24.96
N THR A 523 -16.84 -20.26 25.51
CA THR A 523 -16.91 -20.88 26.84
C THR A 523 -16.14 -22.20 26.91
N GLU A 524 -16.14 -23.00 25.83
CA GLU A 524 -15.33 -24.24 25.74
C GLU A 524 -13.82 -23.94 25.77
N LEU A 525 -13.39 -22.88 25.08
CA LEU A 525 -11.97 -22.54 24.91
C LEU A 525 -11.35 -21.82 26.12
N GLN A 526 -12.17 -21.12 26.93
CA GLN A 526 -11.72 -20.39 28.12
C GLN A 526 -11.46 -21.29 29.35
N SER A 527 -11.65 -22.61 29.22
CA SER A 527 -11.41 -23.57 30.30
C SER A 527 -9.90 -23.80 30.52
N PRO A 528 -9.31 -23.40 31.66
CA PRO A 528 -7.85 -23.34 31.85
C PRO A 528 -7.17 -24.70 32.05
N SER A 529 -7.92 -25.80 32.17
CA SER A 529 -7.38 -27.13 32.47
C SER A 529 -7.45 -28.12 31.31
N ASP A 530 -8.34 -27.90 30.32
CA ASP A 530 -8.50 -28.74 29.11
C ASP A 530 -9.39 -28.01 28.07
N PRO A 531 -8.80 -27.29 27.09
CA PRO A 531 -9.59 -26.55 26.09
C PRO A 531 -10.22 -27.53 25.08
N ARG A 532 -11.55 -27.47 24.95
CA ARG A 532 -12.30 -28.29 23.99
C ARG A 532 -12.49 -27.57 22.66
N ILE A 533 -12.33 -28.29 21.54
CA ILE A 533 -12.44 -27.72 20.19
C ILE A 533 -13.65 -28.23 19.41
N PHE A 534 -14.58 -28.93 20.06
CA PHE A 534 -15.77 -29.49 19.41
C PHE A 534 -16.59 -28.41 18.69
N CYS A 535 -17.05 -27.37 19.39
CA CYS A 535 -17.83 -26.30 18.75
C CYS A 535 -17.01 -25.54 17.72
N LEU A 536 -15.70 -25.40 17.93
CA LEU A 536 -14.79 -24.76 16.99
C LEU A 536 -14.71 -25.54 15.67
N THR A 537 -14.59 -26.87 15.73
CA THR A 537 -14.62 -27.75 14.56
C THR A 537 -15.96 -27.66 13.83
N LYS A 538 -17.07 -27.62 14.59
CA LYS A 538 -18.41 -27.45 14.01
C LYS A 538 -18.61 -26.09 13.36
N ILE A 539 -18.01 -25.02 13.87
CA ILE A 539 -18.02 -23.70 13.22
C ILE A 539 -17.40 -23.79 11.83
N VAL A 540 -16.27 -24.50 11.67
CA VAL A 540 -15.61 -24.68 10.38
C VAL A 540 -16.49 -25.49 9.41
N GLU A 541 -17.10 -26.59 9.88
CA GLU A 541 -18.04 -27.38 9.06
C GLU A 541 -19.25 -26.54 8.61
N ILE A 542 -19.82 -25.75 9.50
CA ILE A 542 -21.00 -24.93 9.21
C ILE A 542 -20.67 -23.79 8.26
N ALA A 543 -19.51 -23.16 8.42
CA ALA A 543 -18.99 -22.19 7.46
C ALA A 543 -18.87 -22.86 6.08
N HIS A 544 -18.31 -24.07 6.01
CA HIS A 544 -18.18 -24.83 4.77
C HIS A 544 -19.52 -25.19 4.12
N TYR A 545 -20.54 -25.54 4.92
CA TYR A 545 -21.88 -25.88 4.43
C TYR A 545 -22.66 -24.66 3.93
N ASN A 546 -22.42 -23.47 4.49
CA ASN A 546 -23.21 -22.27 4.22
C ASN A 546 -22.50 -21.25 3.30
N ILE A 547 -21.26 -21.53 2.88
CA ILE A 547 -20.47 -20.65 1.98
C ILE A 547 -21.15 -20.34 0.64
N ASN A 548 -22.04 -21.22 0.17
CA ASN A 548 -22.77 -21.08 -1.11
C ASN A 548 -24.11 -20.32 -0.97
N ARG A 549 -24.40 -19.75 0.20
CA ARG A 549 -25.56 -18.86 0.37
C ARG A 549 -25.34 -17.54 -0.40
N ILE A 550 -26.44 -16.81 -0.58
CA ILE A 550 -26.46 -15.47 -1.17
C ILE A 550 -25.50 -14.57 -0.40
N ARG A 551 -24.77 -13.72 -1.10
CA ARG A 551 -23.64 -12.95 -0.55
C ARG A 551 -24.03 -12.07 0.63
N LEU A 552 -25.19 -11.41 0.57
CA LEU A 552 -25.73 -10.60 1.67
C LEU A 552 -25.91 -11.40 2.97
N VAL A 553 -26.34 -12.67 2.88
CA VAL A 553 -26.46 -13.56 4.05
C VAL A 553 -25.09 -13.97 4.54
N TRP A 554 -24.22 -14.35 3.60
CA TRP A 554 -22.88 -14.82 3.92
C TRP A 554 -22.04 -13.73 4.60
N SER A 555 -22.10 -12.48 4.13
CA SER A 555 -21.38 -11.36 4.75
C SER A 555 -21.80 -11.16 6.22
N ARG A 556 -23.10 -11.27 6.55
CA ARG A 556 -23.58 -11.23 7.95
C ARG A 556 -23.06 -12.39 8.81
N ILE A 557 -23.01 -13.60 8.25
CA ILE A 557 -22.44 -14.77 8.93
C ILE A 557 -20.92 -14.57 9.13
N TRP A 558 -20.22 -14.17 8.06
CA TRP A 558 -18.77 -13.99 8.07
C TRP A 558 -18.33 -12.89 9.01
N LYS A 559 -19.10 -11.80 9.16
CA LYS A 559 -18.80 -10.76 10.16
C LYS A 559 -18.68 -11.34 11.58
N VAL A 560 -19.64 -12.19 11.97
CA VAL A 560 -19.63 -12.86 13.29
C VAL A 560 -18.46 -13.84 13.39
N LEU A 561 -18.23 -14.64 12.34
CA LEU A 561 -17.14 -15.63 12.32
C LEU A 561 -15.76 -14.96 12.33
N SER A 562 -15.59 -13.87 11.58
CA SER A 562 -14.36 -13.08 11.50
C SER A 562 -13.97 -12.52 12.86
N GLU A 563 -14.91 -11.88 13.56
CA GLU A 563 -14.69 -11.36 14.92
C GLU A 563 -14.34 -12.48 15.92
N PHE A 564 -15.01 -13.64 15.80
CA PHE A 564 -14.70 -14.82 16.60
C PHE A 564 -13.30 -15.38 16.32
N PHE A 565 -12.94 -15.61 15.05
CA PHE A 565 -11.64 -16.16 14.67
C PHE A 565 -10.49 -15.24 15.07
N VAL A 566 -10.64 -13.91 14.97
CA VAL A 566 -9.65 -12.95 15.46
C VAL A 566 -9.50 -13.06 16.97
N SER A 567 -10.62 -13.17 17.70
CA SER A 567 -10.59 -13.28 19.17
C SER A 567 -9.90 -14.56 19.63
N VAL A 568 -10.15 -15.69 18.97
CA VAL A 568 -9.52 -16.99 19.30
C VAL A 568 -8.06 -17.05 18.84
N GLY A 569 -7.71 -16.46 17.70
CA GLY A 569 -6.33 -16.40 17.20
C GLY A 569 -5.39 -15.55 18.07
N LEU A 570 -5.94 -14.72 18.96
CA LEU A 570 -5.18 -13.91 19.93
C LEU A 570 -5.14 -14.53 21.35
N LEU A 571 -5.69 -15.73 21.55
CA LEU A 571 -5.60 -16.42 22.83
C LEU A 571 -4.17 -16.92 23.11
N GLU A 572 -3.82 -17.02 24.40
CA GLU A 572 -2.49 -17.46 24.84
C GLU A 572 -2.19 -18.93 24.53
N ASN A 573 -3.24 -19.76 24.30
CA ASN A 573 -3.05 -21.17 23.99
C ASN A 573 -2.59 -21.35 22.52
N LEU A 574 -1.30 -21.61 22.35
CA LEU A 574 -0.65 -21.77 21.05
C LEU A 574 -1.36 -22.81 20.16
N SER A 575 -1.70 -23.99 20.67
CA SER A 575 -2.29 -25.04 19.83
C SER A 575 -3.69 -24.68 19.31
N VAL A 576 -4.50 -24.02 20.14
CA VAL A 576 -5.82 -23.51 19.74
C VAL A 576 -5.68 -22.42 18.67
N ALA A 577 -4.76 -21.47 18.88
CA ALA A 577 -4.50 -20.41 17.91
C ALA A 577 -4.03 -20.98 16.56
N MET A 578 -3.12 -21.96 16.58
CA MET A 578 -2.62 -22.64 15.36
C MET A 578 -3.74 -23.40 14.63
N PHE A 579 -4.61 -24.11 15.36
CA PHE A 579 -5.76 -24.79 14.76
C PHE A 579 -6.74 -23.81 14.09
N VAL A 580 -6.99 -22.65 14.72
CA VAL A 580 -7.84 -21.60 14.12
C VAL A 580 -7.21 -21.02 12.86
N MET A 581 -5.91 -20.74 12.87
CA MET A 581 -5.24 -20.22 11.68
C MET A 581 -5.26 -21.23 10.52
N ASP A 582 -5.10 -22.53 10.81
CA ASP A 582 -5.25 -23.56 9.78
C ASP A 582 -6.70 -23.70 9.29
N SER A 583 -7.67 -23.60 10.21
CA SER A 583 -9.10 -23.61 9.87
C SER A 583 -9.49 -22.45 8.96
N LEU A 584 -9.00 -21.24 9.25
CA LEU A 584 -9.15 -20.07 8.38
C LEU A 584 -8.53 -20.32 7.01
N ARG A 585 -7.34 -20.94 6.94
CA ARG A 585 -6.69 -21.28 5.67
C ARG A 585 -7.55 -22.24 4.84
N GLN A 586 -8.13 -23.27 5.45
CA GLN A 586 -9.00 -24.23 4.76
C GLN A 586 -10.26 -23.55 4.19
N LEU A 587 -10.88 -22.68 4.97
CA LEU A 587 -12.05 -21.91 4.52
C LEU A 587 -11.68 -20.93 3.40
N ALA A 588 -10.54 -20.24 3.52
CA ALA A 588 -10.06 -19.30 2.52
C ALA A 588 -9.72 -20.00 1.19
N MET A 589 -9.06 -21.16 1.24
CA MET A 589 -8.76 -21.97 0.06
C MET A 589 -10.01 -22.36 -0.73
N LYS A 590 -11.10 -22.68 -0.03
CA LYS A 590 -12.40 -22.97 -0.67
C LYS A 590 -13.11 -21.71 -1.13
N PHE A 591 -13.05 -20.62 -0.37
CA PHE A 591 -13.69 -19.35 -0.74
C PHE A 591 -13.08 -18.79 -2.03
N LEU A 592 -11.76 -18.84 -2.17
CA LEU A 592 -11.01 -18.40 -3.35
C LEU A 592 -11.21 -19.30 -4.60
N GLU A 593 -11.93 -20.42 -4.50
CA GLU A 593 -12.37 -21.16 -5.69
C GLU A 593 -13.44 -20.40 -6.49
N ARG A 594 -14.15 -19.49 -5.83
CA ARG A 594 -15.16 -18.65 -6.47
C ARG A 594 -14.47 -17.46 -7.12
N GLU A 595 -14.74 -17.25 -8.41
CA GLU A 595 -14.26 -16.06 -9.10
C GLU A 595 -14.99 -14.83 -8.55
N GLU A 596 -14.22 -13.80 -8.20
CA GLU A 596 -14.74 -12.47 -7.86
C GLU A 596 -14.82 -11.61 -9.13
N LEU A 597 -15.89 -10.86 -9.34
CA LEU A 597 -15.97 -9.90 -10.45
C LEU A 597 -15.12 -8.64 -10.14
N ALA A 598 -14.82 -7.82 -11.15
CA ALA A 598 -14.01 -6.62 -10.92
C ALA A 598 -14.73 -5.60 -10.00
N ASN A 599 -13.97 -4.79 -9.27
CA ASN A 599 -14.43 -3.75 -8.34
C ASN A 599 -15.22 -4.25 -7.11
N TYR A 600 -15.18 -5.54 -6.82
CA TYR A 600 -15.68 -6.13 -5.57
C TYR A 600 -14.57 -6.23 -4.51
N ASN A 601 -14.90 -6.23 -3.23
CA ASN A 601 -13.93 -6.26 -2.13
C ASN A 601 -14.03 -7.48 -1.18
N PHE A 602 -14.84 -8.48 -1.52
CA PHE A 602 -15.16 -9.61 -0.65
C PHE A 602 -13.95 -10.45 -0.27
N GLN A 603 -13.04 -10.71 -1.21
CA GLN A 603 -11.83 -11.47 -0.89
C GLN A 603 -10.95 -10.71 0.11
N ASN A 604 -10.85 -9.39 -0.01
CA ASN A 604 -10.14 -8.57 0.97
C ASN A 604 -10.79 -8.66 2.35
N GLU A 605 -12.12 -8.54 2.46
CA GLU A 605 -12.87 -8.71 3.72
C GLU A 605 -12.67 -10.10 4.33
N PHE A 606 -12.64 -11.14 3.49
CA PHE A 606 -12.43 -12.52 3.93
C PHE A 606 -11.04 -12.73 4.53
N LEU A 607 -10.02 -12.06 4.00
CA LEU A 607 -8.64 -12.20 4.46
C LEU A 607 -8.29 -11.27 5.63
N GLN A 608 -9.15 -10.32 6.02
CA GLN A 608 -8.91 -9.41 7.14
C GLN A 608 -8.52 -10.10 8.47
N PRO A 609 -9.09 -11.27 8.85
CA PRO A 609 -8.65 -11.97 10.06
C PRO A 609 -7.15 -12.29 10.07
N PHE A 610 -6.56 -12.68 8.93
CA PHE A 610 -5.12 -12.95 8.85
C PHE A 610 -4.30 -11.68 9.10
N VAL A 611 -4.73 -10.55 8.52
CA VAL A 611 -4.07 -9.24 8.69
C VAL A 611 -4.12 -8.82 10.16
N VAL A 612 -5.30 -8.86 10.79
CA VAL A 612 -5.48 -8.39 12.16
C VAL A 612 -4.71 -9.26 13.16
N VAL A 613 -4.74 -10.59 12.99
CA VAL A 613 -3.99 -11.50 13.89
C VAL A 613 -2.48 -11.34 13.69
N MET A 614 -2.00 -11.19 12.45
CA MET A 614 -0.58 -10.94 12.17
C MET A 614 -0.06 -9.66 12.86
N GLN A 615 -0.86 -8.59 12.87
CA GLN A 615 -0.48 -7.30 13.46
C GLN A 615 -0.58 -7.25 14.99
N LYS A 616 -1.51 -8.02 15.59
CA LYS A 616 -1.79 -7.97 17.04
C LYS A 616 -1.16 -9.11 17.83
N SER A 617 -0.79 -10.22 17.18
CA SER A 617 -0.23 -11.39 17.88
C SER A 617 1.23 -11.20 18.26
N ASN A 618 1.54 -11.41 19.53
CA ASN A 618 2.92 -11.40 20.03
C ASN A 618 3.62 -12.75 19.85
N VAL A 619 2.91 -13.80 19.43
CA VAL A 619 3.42 -15.17 19.33
C VAL A 619 4.07 -15.41 17.96
N PRO A 620 5.39 -15.66 17.88
CA PRO A 620 6.11 -15.79 16.61
C PRO A 620 5.65 -16.99 15.78
N GLU A 621 5.33 -18.12 16.41
CA GLU A 621 4.90 -19.34 15.74
C GLU A 621 3.56 -19.14 15.00
N VAL A 622 2.65 -18.38 15.58
CA VAL A 622 1.35 -18.04 14.96
C VAL A 622 1.58 -17.12 13.75
N ARG A 623 2.45 -16.12 13.86
CA ARG A 623 2.81 -15.22 12.75
C ARG A 623 3.49 -15.97 11.61
N GLU A 624 4.40 -16.89 11.90
CA GLU A 624 5.03 -17.76 10.89
C GLU A 624 4.00 -18.65 10.19
N LEU A 625 3.05 -19.25 10.94
CA LEU A 625 1.98 -20.05 10.36
C LEU A 625 1.10 -19.21 9.42
N ILE A 626 0.73 -17.98 9.81
CA ILE A 626 -0.07 -17.07 8.96
C ILE A 626 0.62 -16.83 7.63
N VAL A 627 1.92 -16.50 7.65
CA VAL A 627 2.70 -16.27 6.44
C VAL A 627 2.74 -17.52 5.57
N ARG A 628 2.93 -18.72 6.16
CA ARG A 628 2.87 -19.99 5.42
C ARG A 628 1.49 -20.26 4.81
N CYS A 629 0.42 -20.00 5.55
CA CYS A 629 -0.95 -20.16 5.08
C CYS A 629 -1.23 -19.29 3.87
N VAL A 630 -0.94 -17.99 3.99
CA VAL A 630 -1.11 -17.02 2.90
C VAL A 630 -0.24 -17.38 1.70
N SER A 631 1.00 -17.80 1.92
CA SER A 631 1.90 -18.23 0.85
C SER A 631 1.35 -19.43 0.07
N GLN A 632 0.83 -20.44 0.77
CA GLN A 632 0.20 -21.60 0.14
C GLN A 632 -1.04 -21.21 -0.66
N MET A 633 -1.86 -20.30 -0.13
CA MET A 633 -3.07 -19.81 -0.80
C MET A 633 -2.74 -19.12 -2.12
N VAL A 634 -1.76 -18.23 -2.13
CA VAL A 634 -1.32 -17.54 -3.34
C VAL A 634 -0.81 -18.53 -4.37
N LEU A 635 0.10 -19.44 -3.99
CA LEU A 635 0.69 -20.41 -4.92
C LEU A 635 -0.34 -21.40 -5.50
N SER A 636 -1.43 -21.66 -4.78
CA SER A 636 -2.44 -22.64 -5.22
C SER A 636 -3.60 -22.03 -6.02
N ARG A 637 -3.90 -20.73 -5.82
CA ARG A 637 -5.12 -20.08 -6.32
C ARG A 637 -4.88 -18.72 -6.99
N VAL A 638 -3.67 -18.43 -7.44
CA VAL A 638 -3.27 -17.13 -8.01
C VAL A 638 -4.24 -16.56 -9.07
N ASN A 639 -4.76 -17.41 -9.97
CA ASN A 639 -5.65 -17.00 -11.06
C ASN A 639 -7.00 -16.42 -10.58
N ASN A 640 -7.41 -16.75 -9.35
CA ASN A 640 -8.69 -16.34 -8.80
C ASN A 640 -8.57 -15.19 -7.78
N ILE A 641 -7.36 -14.78 -7.41
CA ILE A 641 -7.15 -13.70 -6.45
C ILE A 641 -7.29 -12.37 -7.19
N LYS A 642 -8.26 -11.55 -6.77
CA LYS A 642 -8.47 -10.18 -7.25
C LYS A 642 -8.32 -9.21 -6.07
N SER A 643 -9.41 -8.81 -5.39
CA SER A 643 -9.30 -7.88 -4.25
C SER A 643 -8.51 -8.47 -3.07
N GLY A 644 -8.39 -9.81 -3.00
CA GLY A 644 -7.61 -10.50 -1.98
C GLY A 644 -6.12 -10.15 -1.97
N TRP A 645 -5.56 -9.64 -3.08
CA TRP A 645 -4.16 -9.22 -3.14
C TRP A 645 -3.82 -8.15 -2.10
N LYS A 646 -4.75 -7.23 -1.81
CA LYS A 646 -4.57 -6.21 -0.77
C LYS A 646 -4.32 -6.83 0.61
N GLY A 647 -5.11 -7.83 0.97
CA GLY A 647 -4.94 -8.60 2.22
C GLY A 647 -3.60 -9.34 2.24
N VAL A 648 -3.23 -10.00 1.13
CA VAL A 648 -1.95 -10.72 0.98
C VAL A 648 -0.76 -9.79 1.18
N PHE A 649 -0.69 -8.68 0.44
CA PHE A 649 0.42 -7.72 0.54
C PHE A 649 0.47 -7.04 1.90
N THR A 650 -0.67 -6.78 2.54
CA THR A 650 -0.68 -6.26 3.92
C THR A 650 -0.06 -7.25 4.90
N VAL A 651 -0.39 -8.54 4.81
CA VAL A 651 0.24 -9.58 5.66
C VAL A 651 1.75 -9.64 5.43
N PHE A 652 2.20 -9.67 4.18
CA PHE A 652 3.64 -9.72 3.86
C PHE A 652 4.38 -8.43 4.25
N THR A 653 3.73 -7.27 4.16
CA THR A 653 4.27 -5.99 4.63
C THR A 653 4.45 -5.99 6.15
N SER A 654 3.49 -6.52 6.92
CA SER A 654 3.64 -6.72 8.36
C SER A 654 4.73 -7.76 8.68
N ALA A 655 4.85 -8.83 7.88
CA ALA A 655 5.89 -9.84 8.02
C ALA A 655 7.31 -9.30 7.74
N ALA A 656 7.46 -8.30 6.87
CA ALA A 656 8.76 -7.70 6.55
C ALA A 656 9.42 -6.97 7.73
N VAL A 657 8.61 -6.50 8.68
CA VAL A 657 9.04 -5.78 9.90
C VAL A 657 9.12 -6.72 11.11
N ASP A 658 8.84 -8.02 10.95
CA ASP A 658 8.85 -9.00 12.04
C ASP A 658 10.28 -9.29 12.54
N ASP A 659 10.42 -9.54 13.84
CA ASP A 659 11.68 -9.89 14.50
C ASP A 659 12.19 -11.30 14.11
N THR A 660 11.32 -12.13 13.54
CA THR A 660 11.63 -13.53 13.22
C THR A 660 12.18 -13.72 11.80
N LYS A 661 13.46 -14.10 11.70
CA LYS A 661 14.15 -14.35 10.42
C LYS A 661 13.44 -15.39 9.53
N SER A 662 12.88 -16.47 10.09
CA SER A 662 12.17 -17.50 9.31
C SER A 662 10.95 -16.92 8.59
N THR A 663 10.14 -16.14 9.31
CA THR A 663 8.93 -15.49 8.80
C THR A 663 9.25 -14.52 7.66
N VAL A 664 10.26 -13.66 7.84
CA VAL A 664 10.71 -12.72 6.80
C VAL A 664 11.17 -13.45 5.53
N LEU A 665 11.94 -14.54 5.67
CA LEU A 665 12.46 -15.30 4.53
C LEU A 665 11.35 -16.04 3.76
N VAL A 666 10.38 -16.65 4.45
CA VAL A 666 9.25 -17.33 3.80
C VAL A 666 8.36 -16.33 3.05
N ALA A 667 8.09 -15.17 3.66
CA ALA A 667 7.32 -14.11 3.02
C ALA A 667 8.06 -13.56 1.78
N PHE A 668 9.37 -13.28 1.90
CA PHE A 668 10.17 -12.76 0.80
C PHE A 668 10.31 -13.77 -0.35
N GLY A 669 10.56 -15.05 -0.06
CA GLY A 669 10.66 -16.08 -1.10
C GLY A 669 9.34 -16.30 -1.86
N THR A 670 8.21 -16.06 -1.20
CA THR A 670 6.89 -16.08 -1.86
C THR A 670 6.70 -14.82 -2.70
N MET A 671 7.09 -13.65 -2.19
CA MET A 671 7.04 -12.39 -2.91
C MET A 671 7.87 -12.43 -4.20
N GLU A 672 9.07 -13.03 -4.15
CA GLU A 672 9.89 -13.28 -5.34
C GLU A 672 9.14 -14.06 -6.42
N ARG A 673 8.47 -15.16 -6.04
CA ARG A 673 7.68 -15.98 -6.99
C ARG A 673 6.50 -15.20 -7.56
N ILE A 674 5.83 -14.40 -6.74
CA ILE A 674 4.72 -13.53 -7.17
C ILE A 674 5.17 -12.56 -8.25
N VAL A 675 6.26 -11.82 -8.00
CA VAL A 675 6.78 -10.84 -8.95
C VAL A 675 7.31 -11.50 -10.23
N ARG A 676 7.96 -12.66 -10.14
CA ARG A 676 8.60 -13.30 -11.30
C ARG A 676 7.63 -14.07 -12.19
N ASP A 677 6.74 -14.84 -11.58
CA ASP A 677 5.91 -15.82 -12.30
C ASP A 677 4.45 -15.33 -12.49
N TYR A 678 3.99 -14.36 -11.69
CA TYR A 678 2.58 -13.93 -11.63
C TYR A 678 2.35 -12.42 -11.82
N PHE A 679 3.33 -11.69 -12.36
CA PHE A 679 3.27 -10.22 -12.54
C PHE A 679 2.01 -9.73 -13.27
N ARG A 680 1.61 -10.42 -14.35
CA ARG A 680 0.44 -10.07 -15.18
C ARG A 680 -0.87 -10.00 -14.38
N TYR A 681 -1.06 -10.91 -13.43
CA TYR A 681 -2.28 -10.95 -12.62
C TYR A 681 -2.39 -9.74 -11.67
N ILE A 682 -1.26 -9.11 -11.31
CA ILE A 682 -1.23 -7.91 -10.48
C ILE A 682 -1.57 -6.68 -11.31
N THR A 683 -0.98 -6.55 -12.50
CA THR A 683 -1.19 -5.38 -13.39
C THR A 683 -2.58 -5.38 -14.04
N GLU A 684 -3.18 -6.56 -14.26
CA GLU A 684 -4.54 -6.69 -14.82
C GLU A 684 -5.66 -6.40 -13.79
N THR A 685 -5.39 -6.50 -12.49
CA THR A 685 -6.44 -6.38 -11.45
C THR A 685 -6.78 -4.93 -11.14
N ASP A 686 -5.82 -4.16 -10.61
CA ASP A 686 -5.98 -2.73 -10.29
C ASP A 686 -4.62 -2.07 -10.04
N ALA A 687 -4.48 -0.78 -10.36
CA ALA A 687 -3.27 0.00 -10.10
C ALA A 687 -2.93 0.11 -8.60
N THR A 688 -3.94 0.11 -7.74
CA THR A 688 -3.75 0.09 -6.28
C THR A 688 -3.07 -1.20 -5.81
N THR A 689 -3.35 -2.32 -6.46
CA THR A 689 -2.77 -3.63 -6.12
C THR A 689 -1.27 -3.65 -6.45
N PHE A 690 -0.87 -3.03 -7.57
CA PHE A 690 0.54 -2.84 -7.88
C PHE A 690 1.24 -1.91 -6.89
N THR A 691 0.56 -0.84 -6.46
CA THR A 691 1.08 0.07 -5.43
C THR A 691 1.34 -0.67 -4.11
N ASP A 692 0.40 -1.54 -3.68
CA ASP A 692 0.56 -2.37 -2.48
C ASP A 692 1.71 -3.38 -2.62
N CYS A 693 1.91 -3.95 -3.81
CA CYS A 693 3.04 -4.82 -4.14
C CYS A 693 4.39 -4.09 -3.98
N VAL A 694 4.50 -2.88 -4.53
CA VAL A 694 5.69 -2.03 -4.42
C VAL A 694 5.95 -1.64 -2.96
N GLN A 695 4.91 -1.24 -2.22
CA GLN A 695 5.03 -0.91 -0.79
C GLN A 695 5.50 -2.11 0.03
N CYS A 696 5.04 -3.33 -0.31
CA CYS A 696 5.50 -4.56 0.31
C CYS A 696 6.99 -4.82 0.06
N LEU A 697 7.46 -4.68 -1.20
CA LEU A 697 8.89 -4.80 -1.52
C LEU A 697 9.74 -3.76 -0.77
N ILE A 698 9.28 -2.52 -0.68
CA ILE A 698 9.94 -1.45 0.08
C ILE A 698 10.05 -1.84 1.56
N ALA A 699 9.01 -2.39 2.16
CA ALA A 699 9.08 -2.85 3.55
C ALA A 699 10.16 -3.92 3.78
N PHE A 700 10.34 -4.85 2.83
CA PHE A 700 11.44 -5.83 2.89
C PHE A 700 12.83 -5.20 2.81
N THR A 701 12.99 -4.10 2.07
CA THR A 701 14.27 -3.38 2.02
C THR A 701 14.65 -2.81 3.38
N SER A 702 13.68 -2.34 4.18
CA SER A 702 13.88 -1.78 5.52
C SER A 702 14.05 -2.82 6.63
N SER A 703 13.99 -4.12 6.32
CA SER A 703 14.13 -5.19 7.32
C SER A 703 15.51 -5.23 8.00
N GLN A 704 15.54 -5.57 9.31
CA GLN A 704 16.75 -5.51 10.13
C GLN A 704 17.71 -6.71 9.95
N PHE A 705 17.21 -7.85 9.46
CA PHE A 705 17.90 -9.13 9.61
C PHE A 705 18.74 -9.58 8.40
N ASN A 706 18.58 -8.94 7.22
CA ASN A 706 19.31 -9.38 6.03
C ASN A 706 19.57 -8.29 4.98
N SER A 707 20.82 -7.81 4.90
CA SER A 707 21.25 -6.87 3.85
C SER A 707 21.14 -7.45 2.44
N GLU A 708 21.24 -8.78 2.26
CA GLU A 708 21.13 -9.43 0.95
C GLU A 708 19.67 -9.51 0.47
N ALA A 709 18.74 -9.83 1.37
CA ALA A 709 17.31 -9.79 1.04
C ALA A 709 16.85 -8.36 0.71
N SER A 710 17.36 -7.36 1.44
CA SER A 710 17.11 -5.94 1.12
C SER A 710 17.64 -5.54 -0.25
N LEU A 711 18.83 -6.00 -0.64
CA LEU A 711 19.40 -5.74 -1.97
C LEU A 711 18.64 -6.49 -3.08
N ASN A 712 18.22 -7.73 -2.82
CA ASN A 712 17.39 -8.50 -3.75
C ASN A 712 16.01 -7.85 -3.93
N ALA A 713 15.40 -7.31 -2.87
CA ALA A 713 14.16 -6.54 -2.95
C ALA A 713 14.32 -5.30 -3.84
N ILE A 714 15.44 -4.57 -3.74
CA ILE A 714 15.77 -3.46 -4.65
C ILE A 714 15.93 -3.97 -6.10
N ALA A 715 16.56 -5.12 -6.31
CA ALA A 715 16.66 -5.72 -7.64
C ALA A 715 15.28 -6.12 -8.22
N PHE A 716 14.36 -6.60 -7.39
CA PHE A 716 12.98 -6.87 -7.81
C PHE A 716 12.19 -5.60 -8.12
N LEU A 717 12.43 -4.48 -7.43
CA LEU A 717 11.89 -3.17 -7.82
C LEU A 717 12.36 -2.76 -9.23
N ARG A 718 13.63 -3.03 -9.57
CA ARG A 718 14.14 -2.86 -10.95
C ARG A 718 13.43 -3.80 -11.93
N PHE A 719 13.24 -5.06 -11.56
CA PHE A 719 12.53 -6.02 -12.41
C PHE A 719 11.08 -5.60 -12.69
N CYS A 720 10.39 -5.05 -11.69
CA CYS A 720 9.05 -4.47 -11.87
C CYS A 720 9.08 -3.33 -12.92
N ALA A 721 10.06 -2.44 -12.88
CA ALA A 721 10.22 -1.39 -13.90
C ALA A 721 10.42 -1.97 -15.31
N VAL A 722 11.27 -2.99 -15.45
CA VAL A 722 11.51 -3.65 -16.75
C VAL A 722 10.23 -4.30 -17.27
N LYS A 723 9.46 -4.97 -16.40
CA LYS A 723 8.18 -5.58 -16.80
C LYS A 723 7.11 -4.57 -17.17
N LEU A 724 7.04 -3.43 -16.48
CA LEU A 724 6.17 -2.32 -16.89
C LEU A 724 6.56 -1.78 -18.28
N ALA A 725 7.85 -1.70 -18.58
CA ALA A 725 8.30 -1.27 -19.91
C ALA A 725 7.98 -2.32 -21.00
N ASP A 726 8.16 -3.61 -20.71
CA ASP A 726 7.86 -4.72 -21.63
C ASP A 726 6.35 -4.85 -21.95
N GLU A 727 5.47 -4.55 -20.98
CA GLU A 727 4.00 -4.62 -21.14
C GLU A 727 3.40 -3.39 -21.85
N GLY A 728 4.23 -2.44 -22.32
CA GLY A 728 3.78 -1.34 -23.18
C GLY A 728 3.13 -0.16 -22.45
N PHE A 729 3.43 0.02 -21.16
CA PHE A 729 2.96 1.15 -20.34
C PHE A 729 3.70 2.46 -20.69
N VAL A 730 3.46 2.99 -21.90
CA VAL A 730 4.13 4.18 -22.46
C VAL A 730 3.43 5.47 -22.02
N CYS A 731 4.17 6.36 -21.35
CA CYS A 731 3.69 7.67 -20.91
C CYS A 731 3.98 8.76 -21.97
N GLN A 732 3.49 8.61 -23.20
CA GLN A 732 3.69 9.62 -24.27
C GLN A 732 2.49 10.57 -24.41
N ASP A 733 2.78 11.87 -24.45
CA ASP A 733 1.85 12.90 -24.93
C ASP A 733 1.85 12.89 -26.47
N LYS A 734 0.78 12.39 -27.10
CA LYS A 734 0.59 12.64 -28.54
C LYS A 734 0.19 14.10 -28.76
N GLY A 735 1.20 14.95 -28.93
CA GLY A 735 1.08 16.27 -29.56
C GLY A 735 0.87 16.14 -31.08
N ALA A 736 0.06 17.02 -31.63
CA ALA A 736 -0.40 17.06 -33.02
C ALA A 736 0.76 17.15 -34.04
N ASP A 737 0.94 16.11 -34.87
CA ASP A 737 1.13 16.18 -36.33
C ASP A 737 1.54 14.80 -36.90
N GLY A 738 0.77 14.28 -37.86
CA GLY A 738 1.11 13.06 -38.64
C GLY A 738 -0.11 12.22 -39.04
N PRO A 739 -0.21 11.74 -40.30
CA PRO A 739 -1.49 11.54 -40.98
C PRO A 739 -2.20 10.24 -40.61
N ARG A 740 -3.54 10.32 -40.64
CA ARG A 740 -4.47 9.19 -40.60
C ARG A 740 -4.19 8.24 -41.77
N ASN A 741 -3.91 6.98 -41.46
CA ASN A 741 -4.39 5.85 -42.25
C ASN A 741 -4.56 4.62 -41.33
N SER A 742 -5.69 3.96 -41.54
CA SER A 742 -6.19 2.77 -40.88
C SER A 742 -5.31 1.55 -41.19
N ASP A 743 -5.17 0.63 -40.23
CA ASP A 743 -5.77 -0.71 -40.37
C ASP A 743 -5.72 -1.53 -39.06
N MET A 744 -6.93 -1.94 -38.67
CA MET A 744 -7.38 -3.19 -38.05
C MET A 744 -6.57 -3.95 -36.98
N SER A 745 -7.33 -4.25 -35.91
CA SER A 745 -7.29 -5.46 -35.08
C SER A 745 -6.27 -5.54 -33.95
N GLU A 746 -6.61 -4.92 -32.81
CA GLU A 746 -6.31 -5.47 -31.49
C GLU A 746 -7.38 -4.99 -30.49
N GLY A 747 -8.35 -5.87 -30.22
CA GLY A 747 -9.25 -5.72 -29.11
C GLY A 747 -8.58 -6.31 -27.88
N ASN A 748 -8.00 -5.46 -27.03
CA ASN A 748 -7.75 -5.73 -25.62
C ASN A 748 -7.48 -4.41 -24.88
N ALA A 749 -8.16 -4.24 -23.74
CA ALA A 749 -7.91 -3.29 -22.66
C ALA A 749 -7.70 -1.81 -23.04
N ILE A 750 -8.79 -1.04 -23.13
CA ILE A 750 -8.73 0.42 -22.95
C ILE A 750 -8.52 0.69 -21.45
N VAL A 751 -7.26 0.59 -21.00
CA VAL A 751 -6.81 1.21 -19.75
C VAL A 751 -6.66 2.70 -20.05
N ASN A 752 -7.23 3.56 -19.19
CA ASN A 752 -7.24 4.99 -19.45
C ASN A 752 -5.79 5.52 -19.42
N LYS A 753 -5.44 6.40 -20.36
CA LYS A 753 -4.10 7.01 -20.52
C LYS A 753 -3.53 7.68 -19.25
N ASN A 754 -4.34 7.94 -18.23
CA ASN A 754 -3.91 8.50 -16.94
C ASN A 754 -3.52 7.43 -15.90
N ASP A 755 -3.90 6.17 -16.11
CA ASP A 755 -3.62 5.08 -15.15
C ASP A 755 -2.14 4.66 -15.23
N TYR A 756 -1.47 4.86 -16.36
CA TYR A 756 -0.06 4.47 -16.55
C TYR A 756 0.93 5.24 -15.66
N VAL A 757 0.63 6.51 -15.39
CA VAL A 757 1.39 7.34 -14.44
C VAL A 757 1.29 6.77 -13.02
N SER A 758 0.14 6.18 -12.66
CA SER A 758 -0.09 5.64 -11.33
C SER A 758 0.73 4.39 -11.00
N PHE A 759 1.29 3.69 -12.00
CA PHE A 759 2.21 2.56 -11.77
C PHE A 759 3.65 3.02 -11.55
N TRP A 760 4.12 4.01 -12.32
CA TRP A 760 5.51 4.47 -12.24
C TRP A 760 5.79 5.34 -11.00
N VAL A 761 4.84 6.18 -10.58
CA VAL A 761 5.05 7.10 -9.44
C VAL A 761 5.35 6.39 -8.12
N PRO A 762 4.55 5.39 -7.66
CA PRO A 762 4.83 4.69 -6.40
C PRO A 762 6.18 3.95 -6.41
N LEU A 763 6.59 3.42 -7.56
CA LEU A 763 7.87 2.74 -7.72
C LEU A 763 9.05 3.70 -7.56
N LEU A 764 9.01 4.84 -8.25
CA LEU A 764 10.07 5.83 -8.23
C LEU A 764 10.13 6.57 -6.89
N GLU A 765 8.99 6.98 -6.34
CA GLU A 765 8.91 7.63 -5.02
C GLU A 765 9.38 6.66 -3.91
N GLY A 766 9.00 5.39 -4.03
CA GLY A 766 9.45 4.33 -3.15
C GLY A 766 10.97 4.17 -3.12
N LEU A 767 11.60 4.10 -4.30
CA LEU A 767 13.05 4.05 -4.43
C LEU A 767 13.73 5.33 -3.91
N ALA A 768 13.15 6.51 -4.16
CA ALA A 768 13.67 7.77 -3.63
C ALA A 768 13.66 7.80 -2.09
N ARG A 769 12.61 7.28 -1.45
CA ARG A 769 12.55 7.16 0.02
C ARG A 769 13.70 6.30 0.56
N LEU A 770 14.05 5.22 -0.13
CA LEU A 770 15.15 4.32 0.25
C LEU A 770 16.54 4.94 0.14
N THR A 771 16.72 6.01 -0.65
CA THR A 771 17.99 6.74 -0.70
C THR A 771 18.35 7.42 0.62
N THR A 772 17.37 7.62 1.50
CA THR A 772 17.54 8.21 2.83
C THR A 772 17.75 7.19 3.95
N ASP A 773 17.83 5.88 3.62
CA ASP A 773 18.07 4.81 4.59
C ASP A 773 19.44 5.00 5.29
N PRO A 774 19.54 4.78 6.62
CA PRO A 774 20.80 4.93 7.35
C PRO A 774 21.90 3.99 6.86
N ARG A 775 21.56 2.86 6.22
CA ARG A 775 22.51 1.88 5.70
C ARG A 775 23.02 2.30 4.32
N LEU A 776 24.28 2.73 4.29
CA LEU A 776 24.98 3.23 3.10
C LEU A 776 24.89 2.30 1.87
N THR A 777 24.94 0.98 2.07
CA THR A 777 24.87 -0.01 0.98
C THR A 777 23.52 0.02 0.26
N ILE A 778 22.44 0.14 1.03
CA ILE A 778 21.06 0.19 0.53
C ILE A 778 20.78 1.55 -0.10
N GLY A 779 21.21 2.65 0.54
CA GLY A 779 21.11 3.99 -0.02
C GLY A 779 21.81 4.11 -1.37
N LYS A 780 23.07 3.62 -1.49
CA LYS A 780 23.82 3.61 -2.76
C LYS A 780 23.14 2.73 -3.83
N SER A 781 22.65 1.56 -3.45
CA SER A 781 21.98 0.65 -4.38
C SER A 781 20.64 1.22 -4.88
N ALA A 782 19.85 1.85 -3.99
CA ALA A 782 18.59 2.51 -4.34
C ALA A 782 18.82 3.69 -5.30
N VAL A 783 19.83 4.52 -5.06
CA VAL A 783 20.23 5.59 -6.01
C VAL A 783 20.63 4.99 -7.36
N GLY A 784 21.48 3.96 -7.36
CA GLY A 784 21.92 3.30 -8.60
C GLY A 784 20.74 2.77 -9.40
N VAL A 785 19.85 2.00 -8.77
CA VAL A 785 18.67 1.43 -9.44
C VAL A 785 17.68 2.49 -9.89
N LEU A 786 17.44 3.54 -9.09
CA LEU A 786 16.56 4.64 -9.48
C LEU A 786 17.04 5.31 -10.77
N PHE A 787 18.32 5.69 -10.83
CA PHE A 787 18.88 6.34 -12.02
C PHE A 787 19.05 5.39 -13.20
N ASP A 788 19.33 4.09 -12.97
CA ASP A 788 19.33 3.07 -14.02
C ASP A 788 17.95 2.94 -14.66
N ILE A 789 16.86 2.90 -13.87
CA ILE A 789 15.48 2.84 -14.37
C ILE A 789 15.16 4.07 -15.22
N LEU A 790 15.50 5.27 -14.71
CA LEU A 790 15.29 6.52 -15.43
C LEU A 790 16.10 6.57 -16.73
N LYS A 791 17.30 5.97 -16.76
CA LYS A 791 18.15 5.91 -17.94
C LYS A 791 17.65 4.92 -18.98
N ASP A 792 17.33 3.70 -18.55
CA ASP A 792 16.92 2.59 -19.42
C ASP A 792 15.53 2.85 -20.02
N HIS A 793 14.60 3.41 -19.24
CA HIS A 793 13.19 3.58 -19.62
C HIS A 793 12.76 5.02 -19.86
N GLY A 794 13.68 5.99 -19.70
CA GLY A 794 13.39 7.42 -19.85
C GLY A 794 12.83 7.87 -21.20
N HIS A 795 13.06 7.07 -22.25
CA HIS A 795 12.52 7.28 -23.59
C HIS A 795 11.00 7.07 -23.68
N LEU A 796 10.39 6.40 -22.69
CA LEU A 796 8.96 6.14 -22.61
C LEU A 796 8.19 7.30 -21.94
N PHE A 797 8.89 8.29 -21.37
CA PHE A 797 8.31 9.36 -20.55
C PHE A 797 8.09 10.65 -21.36
N SER A 798 6.92 11.27 -21.19
CA SER A 798 6.61 12.59 -21.74
C SER A 798 7.37 13.69 -21.01
N GLN A 799 7.46 14.87 -21.64
CA GLN A 799 8.06 16.05 -21.01
C GLN A 799 7.34 16.45 -19.72
N SER A 800 6.01 16.39 -19.71
CA SER A 800 5.16 16.68 -18.54
C SER A 800 5.43 15.71 -17.39
N PHE A 801 5.62 14.42 -17.69
CA PHE A 801 5.92 13.40 -16.70
C PHE A 801 7.35 13.52 -16.15
N TRP A 802 8.32 13.86 -17.00
CA TRP A 802 9.69 14.18 -16.56
C TRP A 802 9.73 15.32 -15.54
N THR A 803 9.01 16.41 -15.77
CA THR A 803 8.91 17.51 -14.79
C THR A 803 8.32 17.03 -13.47
N SER A 804 7.24 16.22 -13.52
CA SER A 804 6.64 15.66 -12.31
C SER A 804 7.60 14.77 -11.53
N ILE A 805 8.33 13.86 -12.20
CA ILE A 805 9.33 12.99 -11.55
C ILE A 805 10.47 13.81 -10.96
N LEU A 806 10.96 14.81 -11.68
CA LEU A 806 12.05 15.65 -11.18
C LEU A 806 11.64 16.40 -9.92
N GLU A 807 10.43 16.96 -9.88
CA GLU A 807 9.90 17.68 -8.72
C GLU A 807 9.55 16.77 -7.54
N SER A 808 8.94 15.59 -7.78
CA SER A 808 8.48 14.71 -6.68
C SER A 808 9.52 13.70 -6.21
N VAL A 809 10.45 13.27 -7.08
CA VAL A 809 11.38 12.16 -6.80
C VAL A 809 12.82 12.65 -6.71
N VAL A 810 13.31 13.40 -7.69
CA VAL A 810 14.75 13.69 -7.83
C VAL A 810 15.20 14.90 -7.01
N TYR A 811 14.49 16.02 -7.06
CA TYR A 811 14.87 17.23 -6.32
C TYR A 811 14.77 17.10 -4.80
N PRO A 812 13.80 16.37 -4.21
CA PRO A 812 13.76 16.10 -2.78
C PRO A 812 15.01 15.40 -2.24
N LEU A 813 15.74 14.63 -3.07
CA LEU A 813 17.03 14.01 -2.69
C LEU A 813 18.08 15.04 -2.25
N PHE A 814 17.95 16.28 -2.74
CA PHE A 814 18.90 17.38 -2.53
C PHE A 814 18.34 18.48 -1.62
N SER A 815 17.05 18.44 -1.24
CA SER A 815 16.39 19.53 -0.48
C SER A 815 16.71 19.56 1.02
N ASN A 816 17.05 18.42 1.63
CA ASN A 816 17.31 18.30 3.08
C ASN A 816 18.46 19.16 3.61
N GLN A 817 19.27 19.79 2.75
CA GLN A 817 20.34 20.70 3.16
C GLN A 817 20.08 22.18 2.85
N ARG A 818 19.06 22.54 2.05
CA ARG A 818 18.72 23.96 1.81
C ARG A 818 18.16 24.64 3.07
N SER A 819 17.50 23.90 3.96
CA SER A 819 16.99 24.41 5.24
C SER A 819 18.06 24.60 6.32
N ARG A 820 19.16 23.83 6.28
CA ARG A 820 20.24 23.89 7.29
C ARG A 820 21.26 25.01 7.07
N VAL A 821 21.21 25.73 5.94
CA VAL A 821 22.10 26.89 5.71
C VAL A 821 21.73 28.08 6.60
N ASN A 822 20.50 28.12 7.14
CA ASN A 822 20.04 29.21 8.01
C ASN A 822 20.27 28.96 9.51
N ASP A 823 20.43 27.71 9.97
CA ASP A 823 20.66 27.42 11.40
C ASP A 823 22.16 27.28 11.71
N GLN A 824 22.73 28.43 12.03
CA GLN A 824 24.07 28.60 12.58
C GLN A 824 24.10 28.16 14.05
N THR A 825 24.37 26.89 14.33
CA THR A 825 25.04 26.42 15.57
C THR A 825 25.31 24.92 15.44
N LEU A 826 26.47 24.54 14.92
CA LEU A 826 26.98 23.17 15.06
C LEU A 826 28.05 23.17 16.15
N THR A 827 27.61 22.81 17.36
CA THR A 827 28.45 22.27 18.42
C THR A 827 29.18 21.02 17.93
N SER A 828 30.38 20.81 18.45
CA SER A 828 31.45 19.87 18.08
C SER A 828 31.14 18.36 18.14
N ASN A 829 29.94 17.90 17.75
CA ASN A 829 29.62 16.47 17.66
C ASN A 829 28.93 16.14 16.31
N GLY A 830 29.70 16.15 15.22
CA GLY A 830 29.25 15.60 13.93
C GLY A 830 29.26 14.08 13.99
N THR A 831 28.09 13.48 14.16
CA THR A 831 27.87 12.03 14.23
C THR A 831 28.06 11.39 12.84
N GLU A 832 28.54 10.14 12.80
CA GLU A 832 28.82 9.35 11.58
C GLU A 832 27.70 9.34 10.51
N GLY A 833 26.45 9.70 10.87
CA GLY A 833 25.32 9.84 9.95
C GLY A 833 25.44 10.96 8.89
N ASP A 834 26.20 12.02 9.16
CA ASP A 834 26.37 13.14 8.21
C ASP A 834 27.30 12.77 7.02
N PHE A 835 28.18 11.78 7.19
CA PHE A 835 29.09 11.33 6.12
C PHE A 835 28.41 10.33 5.15
N SER A 836 27.58 9.43 5.68
CA SER A 836 26.85 8.42 4.89
C SER A 836 25.87 9.05 3.88
N THR A 837 25.18 10.11 4.30
CA THR A 837 24.24 10.86 3.46
C THR A 837 24.96 11.63 2.35
N LEU A 838 26.14 12.19 2.64
CA LEU A 838 26.94 12.94 1.67
C LEU A 838 27.46 12.06 0.52
N GLU A 839 27.88 10.83 0.80
CA GLU A 839 28.33 9.88 -0.24
C GLU A 839 27.19 9.45 -1.18
N THR A 840 25.99 9.22 -0.63
CA THR A 840 24.82 8.82 -1.41
C THR A 840 24.35 9.95 -2.34
N GLN A 841 24.33 11.18 -1.83
CA GLN A 841 24.02 12.38 -2.63
C GLN A 841 25.07 12.65 -3.71
N THR A 842 26.34 12.39 -3.42
CA THR A 842 27.45 12.52 -4.36
C THR A 842 27.27 11.58 -5.57
N LEU A 843 26.82 10.34 -5.33
CA LEU A 843 26.47 9.40 -6.39
C LEU A 843 25.25 9.87 -7.19
N ALA A 844 24.25 10.43 -6.51
CA ALA A 844 23.05 10.96 -7.14
C ALA A 844 23.35 12.13 -8.09
N VAL A 845 24.24 13.07 -7.73
CA VAL A 845 24.63 14.18 -8.64
C VAL A 845 25.33 13.68 -9.90
N LYS A 846 26.27 12.75 -9.76
CA LYS A 846 26.97 12.16 -10.92
C LYS A 846 25.99 11.50 -11.88
N SER A 847 25.01 10.78 -11.32
CA SER A 847 23.99 10.07 -12.09
C SER A 847 22.98 11.04 -12.71
N LEU A 848 22.60 12.11 -12.01
CA LEU A 848 21.73 13.18 -12.50
C LEU A 848 22.33 13.89 -13.72
N VAL A 849 23.62 14.25 -13.65
CA VAL A 849 24.30 14.86 -14.80
C VAL A 849 24.38 13.90 -15.98
N GLY A 850 24.65 12.61 -15.73
CA GLY A 850 24.61 11.59 -16.78
C GLY A 850 23.24 11.51 -17.46
N LEU A 851 22.17 11.45 -16.66
CA LEU A 851 20.80 11.38 -17.15
C LEU A 851 20.42 12.64 -17.96
N PHE A 852 20.80 13.82 -17.47
CA PHE A 852 20.52 15.08 -18.13
C PHE A 852 21.24 15.21 -19.48
N VAL A 853 22.47 14.69 -19.59
CA VAL A 853 23.20 14.62 -20.87
C VAL A 853 22.47 13.68 -21.85
N ASP A 854 22.00 12.53 -21.38
CA ASP A 854 21.35 11.51 -22.21
C ASP A 854 19.96 11.99 -22.72
N PHE A 855 19.19 12.75 -21.92
CA PHE A 855 17.82 13.22 -22.25
C PHE A 855 17.69 14.76 -22.40
N PHE A 856 18.77 15.45 -22.76
CA PHE A 856 18.83 16.93 -22.78
C PHE A 856 17.68 17.58 -23.56
N ASP A 857 17.32 17.03 -24.72
CA ASP A 857 16.32 17.64 -25.61
C ASP A 857 14.92 17.72 -24.97
N VAL A 858 14.60 16.79 -24.05
CA VAL A 858 13.34 16.76 -23.29
C VAL A 858 13.46 17.55 -21.98
N MET A 859 14.62 17.49 -21.32
CA MET A 859 14.88 18.08 -19.99
C MET A 859 15.38 19.54 -20.02
N ARG A 860 15.55 20.14 -21.21
CA ARG A 860 16.10 21.49 -21.40
C ARG A 860 15.53 22.57 -20.46
N PRO A 861 14.22 22.65 -20.15
CA PRO A 861 13.67 23.66 -19.24
C PRO A 861 14.24 23.60 -17.81
N GLU A 862 14.75 22.44 -17.39
CA GLU A 862 15.24 22.19 -16.04
C GLU A 862 16.75 22.46 -15.87
N LEU A 863 17.42 22.96 -16.92
CA LEU A 863 18.86 23.26 -16.91
C LEU A 863 19.25 24.17 -15.73
N ALA A 864 18.49 25.23 -15.48
CA ALA A 864 18.79 26.18 -14.40
C ALA A 864 18.77 25.51 -13.01
N ARG A 865 17.84 24.57 -12.78
CA ARG A 865 17.76 23.83 -11.51
C ARG A 865 18.90 22.83 -11.37
N VAL A 866 19.25 22.11 -12.44
CA VAL A 866 20.40 21.19 -12.44
C VAL A 866 21.71 21.96 -12.21
N ALA A 867 21.90 23.09 -12.88
CA ALA A 867 23.05 23.96 -12.67
C ALA A 867 23.15 24.47 -11.23
N SER A 868 22.02 24.85 -10.62
CA SER A 868 21.94 25.24 -9.20
C SER A 868 22.34 24.10 -8.24
N ILE A 869 21.97 22.85 -8.53
CA ILE A 869 22.38 21.69 -7.74
C ILE A 869 23.89 21.47 -7.86
N VAL A 870 24.45 21.50 -9.07
CA VAL A 870 25.91 21.34 -9.27
C VAL A 870 26.68 22.47 -8.57
N ALA A 871 26.20 23.71 -8.70
CA ALA A 871 26.70 24.90 -8.00
C ALA A 871 26.73 24.71 -6.47
N TYR A 872 25.67 24.12 -5.89
CA TYR A 872 25.62 23.82 -4.47
C TYR A 872 26.74 22.86 -4.02
N PHE A 873 27.04 21.82 -4.80
CA PHE A 873 28.14 20.89 -4.48
C PHE A 873 29.51 21.55 -4.56
N ILE A 874 29.69 22.51 -5.47
CA ILE A 874 30.92 23.31 -5.60
C ILE A 874 31.12 24.22 -4.38
N ARG A 875 30.03 24.76 -3.80
CA ARG A 875 30.06 25.58 -2.58
C ARG A 875 30.35 24.78 -1.30
N SER A 876 30.23 23.45 -1.33
CA SER A 876 30.40 22.60 -0.15
C SER A 876 31.78 22.82 0.49
N PRO A 877 31.88 22.95 1.83
CA PRO A 877 33.16 23.10 2.52
C PRO A 877 34.02 21.83 2.47
N TYR A 878 33.45 20.69 2.03
CA TYR A 878 34.15 19.42 1.92
C TYR A 878 34.79 19.26 0.54
N LYS A 879 36.12 19.09 0.52
CA LYS A 879 36.93 18.91 -0.70
C LYS A 879 36.38 17.82 -1.63
N HIS A 880 35.92 16.70 -1.08
CA HIS A 880 35.36 15.60 -1.87
C HIS A 880 34.12 16.01 -2.67
N SER A 881 33.14 16.63 -2.00
CA SER A 881 31.89 17.08 -2.64
C SER A 881 32.15 18.13 -3.72
N ALA A 882 33.04 19.08 -3.46
CA ALA A 882 33.39 20.09 -4.45
C ALA A 882 34.15 19.53 -5.65
N THR A 883 35.02 18.54 -5.46
CA THR A 883 35.67 17.81 -6.56
C THR A 883 34.63 17.18 -7.47
N ILE A 884 33.58 16.63 -6.88
CA ILE A 884 32.51 15.99 -7.65
C ILE A 884 31.62 17.02 -8.32
N GLY A 885 31.34 18.15 -7.67
CA GLY A 885 30.65 19.28 -8.28
C GLY A 885 31.39 19.82 -9.52
N VAL A 886 32.70 20.06 -9.42
CA VAL A 886 33.54 20.51 -10.54
C VAL A 886 33.59 19.45 -11.65
N SER A 887 33.77 18.16 -11.30
CA SER A 887 33.75 17.08 -12.28
C SER A 887 32.38 16.93 -12.96
N ALA A 888 31.29 17.15 -12.23
CA ALA A 888 29.93 17.10 -12.76
C ALA A 888 29.66 18.28 -13.72
N LEU A 889 30.15 19.47 -13.39
CA LEU A 889 30.10 20.64 -14.28
C LEU A 889 30.86 20.38 -15.59
N LEU A 890 32.08 19.86 -15.51
CA LEU A 890 32.88 19.52 -16.69
C LEU A 890 32.18 18.48 -17.57
N ARG A 891 31.59 17.44 -16.97
CA ARG A 891 30.84 16.41 -17.71
C ARG A 891 29.57 16.97 -18.37
N LEU A 892 28.85 17.86 -17.69
CA LEU A 892 27.69 18.55 -18.25
C LEU A 892 28.09 19.39 -19.46
N ALA A 893 29.18 20.14 -19.32
CA ALA A 893 29.76 20.97 -20.36
C ALA A 893 30.26 20.14 -21.56
N GLU A 894 30.89 18.98 -21.31
CA GLU A 894 31.37 18.06 -22.36
C GLU A 894 30.22 17.44 -23.15
N GLY A 895 29.17 16.98 -22.47
CA GLY A 895 28.05 16.29 -23.10
C GLY A 895 27.08 17.22 -23.85
N VAL A 896 26.80 18.40 -23.27
CA VAL A 896 25.75 19.31 -23.76
C VAL A 896 26.32 20.58 -24.41
N GLY A 897 27.62 20.85 -24.28
CA GLY A 897 28.22 22.12 -24.66
C GLY A 897 27.98 22.56 -26.11
N SER A 898 27.88 21.60 -27.04
CA SER A 898 27.55 21.86 -28.45
C SER A 898 26.07 22.18 -28.71
N LYS A 899 25.17 21.82 -27.79
CA LYS A 899 23.71 22.00 -27.90
C LYS A 899 23.19 23.22 -27.12
N LEU A 900 23.98 23.78 -26.20
CA LEU A 900 23.59 24.93 -25.39
C LEU A 900 23.55 26.22 -26.22
N SER A 901 22.52 27.05 -25.99
CA SER A 901 22.46 28.41 -26.53
C SER A 901 23.39 29.37 -25.79
N LYS A 902 23.60 30.56 -26.36
CA LYS A 902 24.42 31.61 -25.75
C LYS A 902 23.90 32.01 -24.36
N GLU A 903 22.59 32.20 -24.19
CA GLU A 903 22.01 32.57 -22.89
C GLU A 903 22.09 31.42 -21.88
N GLU A 904 21.87 30.18 -22.29
CA GLU A 904 21.98 29.01 -21.39
C GLU A 904 23.42 28.78 -20.90
N TRP A 905 24.41 28.98 -21.77
CA TRP A 905 25.82 28.95 -21.37
C TRP A 905 26.13 30.04 -20.35
N LYS A 906 25.62 31.24 -20.55
CA LYS A 906 25.76 32.36 -19.63
C LYS A 906 25.15 32.05 -18.27
N ASP A 907 23.96 31.48 -18.21
CA ASP A 907 23.30 31.11 -16.95
C ASP A 907 24.11 30.08 -16.15
N VAL A 908 24.60 29.02 -16.81
CA VAL A 908 25.44 28.00 -16.17
C VAL A 908 26.74 28.61 -15.62
N LEU A 909 27.40 29.48 -16.39
CA LEU A 909 28.63 30.15 -15.98
C LEU A 909 28.39 31.18 -14.86
N LEU A 910 27.26 31.87 -14.85
CA LEU A 910 26.88 32.79 -13.77
C LEU A 910 26.63 32.03 -12.45
N CYS A 911 25.93 30.89 -12.49
CA CYS A 911 25.76 30.03 -11.31
C CYS A 911 27.12 29.53 -10.78
N PHE A 912 28.05 29.18 -11.67
CA PHE A 912 29.40 28.77 -11.28
C PHE A 912 30.21 29.93 -10.67
N LYS A 913 30.12 31.13 -11.26
CA LYS A 913 30.73 32.36 -10.73
C LYS A 913 30.20 32.67 -9.35
N GLU A 914 28.89 32.70 -9.16
CA GLU A 914 28.27 32.94 -7.86
C GLU A 914 28.77 31.93 -6.81
N SER A 915 28.80 30.64 -7.16
CA SER A 915 29.30 29.59 -6.27
C SER A 915 30.76 29.79 -5.87
N SER A 916 31.62 30.16 -6.83
CA SER A 916 33.04 30.43 -6.55
C SER A 916 33.22 31.63 -5.61
N THR A 917 32.43 32.70 -5.79
CA THR A 917 32.51 33.89 -4.93
C THR A 917 31.96 33.66 -3.53
N GLN A 918 30.92 32.83 -3.38
CA GLN A 918 30.37 32.48 -2.08
C GLN A 918 31.33 31.64 -1.24
N THR A 919 32.27 30.92 -1.88
CA THR A 919 33.36 30.22 -1.18
C THR A 919 34.25 31.19 -0.40
N PHE A 920 34.43 32.44 -0.86
CA PHE A 920 35.25 33.45 -0.16
C PHE A 920 34.73 33.80 1.24
N ILE A 921 33.43 33.65 1.48
CA ILE A 921 32.80 33.88 2.81
C ILE A 921 33.43 32.96 3.88
N VAL A 922 33.93 31.78 3.49
CA VAL A 922 34.62 30.86 4.41
C VAL A 922 35.87 31.52 4.99
N PHE A 923 36.64 32.24 4.17
CA PHE A 923 37.81 32.99 4.64
C PHE A 923 37.41 34.13 5.58
N SER A 924 36.40 34.93 5.26
CA SER A 924 35.92 36.00 6.16
C SER A 924 35.48 35.46 7.52
N LYS A 925 34.90 34.25 7.57
CA LYS A 925 34.56 33.57 8.83
C LYS A 925 35.79 33.11 9.61
N ILE A 926 36.84 32.62 8.93
CA ILE A 926 38.11 32.24 9.56
C ILE A 926 38.81 33.47 10.14
N VAL A 927 38.85 34.58 9.40
CA VAL A 927 39.41 35.86 9.87
C VAL A 927 38.69 36.31 11.15
N ARG A 928 37.35 36.32 11.15
CA ARG A 928 36.57 36.69 12.35
C ARG A 928 36.86 35.77 13.54
N MET A 929 36.88 34.46 13.31
CA MET A 929 37.22 33.46 14.34
C MET A 929 38.60 33.70 14.94
N MET A 930 39.61 34.05 14.12
CA MET A 930 40.98 34.30 14.57
C MET A 930 41.18 35.70 15.16
N GLN A 931 40.32 36.67 14.86
CA GLN A 931 40.36 38.01 15.47
C GLN A 931 39.96 37.96 16.95
N ASP A 932 38.97 37.12 17.28
CA ASP A 932 38.40 37.01 18.63
C ASP A 932 39.25 36.14 19.59
N ILE A 933 40.30 35.46 19.09
CA ILE A 933 41.16 34.55 19.88
C ILE A 933 42.50 35.22 20.20
N ASP A 934 42.86 35.19 21.49
CA ASP A 934 44.21 35.51 21.97
C ASP A 934 45.04 34.22 22.08
N ILE A 935 46.17 34.20 21.37
CA ILE A 935 47.10 33.06 21.39
C ILE A 935 48.11 33.31 22.51
N PRO A 936 48.24 32.41 23.51
CA PRO A 936 49.16 32.59 24.63
C PRO A 936 50.60 32.84 24.18
N ASP A 937 51.30 33.73 24.87
CA ASP A 937 52.71 34.09 24.61
C ASP A 937 53.73 33.09 25.19
N ARG A 938 53.31 31.90 25.65
CA ARG A 938 54.20 30.98 26.39
C ARG A 938 55.32 30.41 25.51
N MET A 939 56.40 31.20 25.44
CA MET A 939 57.76 30.80 25.12
C MET A 939 58.59 30.95 26.40
N GLU A 940 58.10 30.46 27.54
CA GLU A 940 58.95 30.29 28.73
C GLU A 940 59.64 28.94 28.64
N SER A 941 60.94 29.01 28.35
CA SER A 941 61.88 27.91 28.51
C SER A 941 61.71 27.30 29.90
N TYR A 942 61.46 26.00 29.97
CA TYR A 942 61.62 25.22 31.20
C TYR A 942 63.05 25.41 31.72
N SER A 943 63.24 26.32 32.68
CA SER A 943 64.35 26.24 33.61
C SER A 943 63.81 25.65 34.91
N GLU A 944 64.25 24.44 35.22
CA GLU A 944 64.08 23.82 36.54
C GLU A 944 64.56 24.77 37.65
N ALA A 945 63.66 25.20 38.54
CA ALA A 945 63.85 25.30 39.99
C ALA A 945 62.73 26.13 40.68
N ASP A 946 62.06 25.48 41.63
CA ASP A 946 61.48 26.01 42.89
C ASP A 946 60.58 27.27 42.88
N HIS A 947 59.27 27.09 43.09
CA HIS A 947 58.58 27.36 44.38
C HIS A 947 57.04 27.36 44.24
N TYR A 948 56.38 26.79 45.26
CA TYR A 948 54.93 26.74 45.46
C TYR A 948 54.26 28.12 45.49
N SER A 949 53.20 28.33 44.69
CA SER A 949 52.07 29.21 45.05
C SER A 949 50.75 28.72 44.42
N ASP A 950 49.76 28.49 45.27
CA ASP A 950 48.45 27.85 45.04
C ASP A 950 47.40 28.77 44.37
N HIS A 951 47.77 29.50 43.30
CA HIS A 951 46.82 30.31 42.53
C HIS A 951 47.11 30.22 41.03
N GLU A 952 46.54 29.22 40.34
CA GLU A 952 46.27 29.21 38.89
C GLU A 952 45.64 27.88 38.45
N ILE A 953 44.31 27.73 38.57
CA ILE A 953 43.56 26.57 38.03
C ILE A 953 42.42 27.03 37.08
N TYR A 954 42.28 28.33 36.80
CA TYR A 954 41.15 28.85 35.99
C TYR A 954 41.49 29.28 34.54
N SER A 955 42.73 29.19 34.03
CA SER A 955 43.04 29.59 32.62
C SER A 955 43.28 28.45 31.63
N ASN A 956 43.53 27.21 32.08
CA ASN A 956 43.92 26.13 31.17
C ASN A 956 42.77 25.70 30.22
N ASP A 957 41.52 25.69 30.68
CA ASP A 957 40.39 25.26 29.86
C ASP A 957 40.09 26.25 28.71
N GLU A 958 40.26 27.55 28.94
CA GLU A 958 40.09 28.58 27.89
C GLU A 958 41.26 28.58 26.90
N ASP A 959 42.50 28.41 27.39
CA ASP A 959 43.69 28.33 26.53
C ASP A 959 43.67 27.06 25.67
N GLU A 960 43.24 25.92 26.22
CA GLU A 960 43.07 24.67 25.49
C GLU A 960 41.96 24.78 24.43
N ALA A 961 40.81 25.37 24.77
CA ALA A 961 39.73 25.64 23.82
C ALA A 961 40.13 26.62 22.70
N ASN A 962 40.93 27.65 23.03
CA ASN A 962 41.49 28.60 22.07
C ASN A 962 42.48 27.92 21.11
N MET A 963 43.31 27.00 21.61
CA MET A 963 44.25 26.24 20.81
C MET A 963 43.55 25.20 19.91
N GLU A 964 42.51 24.51 20.39
CA GLU A 964 41.67 23.63 19.56
C GLU A 964 40.97 24.41 18.43
N THR A 965 40.41 25.58 18.76
CA THR A 965 39.75 26.45 17.78
C THR A 965 40.74 26.97 16.74
N THR A 966 41.97 27.29 17.16
CA THR A 966 43.05 27.72 16.26
C THR A 966 43.51 26.59 15.35
N SER A 967 43.66 25.37 15.86
CA SER A 967 43.96 24.17 15.07
C SER A 967 42.87 23.90 14.02
N TYR A 968 41.60 24.00 14.42
CA TYR A 968 40.46 23.91 13.51
C TYR A 968 40.49 24.99 12.41
N ALA A 969 40.82 26.24 12.76
CA ALA A 969 40.95 27.34 11.81
C ALA A 969 42.08 27.10 10.78
N ILE A 970 43.23 26.56 11.22
CA ILE A 970 44.36 26.19 10.34
C ILE A 970 43.93 25.11 9.33
N VAL A 971 43.29 24.04 9.80
CA VAL A 971 42.81 22.94 8.93
C VAL A 971 41.77 23.47 7.94
N LYS A 972 40.87 24.33 8.39
CA LYS A 972 39.82 24.93 7.56
C LYS A 972 40.40 25.86 6.48
N LEU A 973 41.44 26.64 6.80
CA LEU A 973 42.12 27.50 5.83
C LEU A 973 42.85 26.67 4.76
N LYS A 974 43.55 25.61 5.15
CA LYS A 974 44.20 24.69 4.19
C LYS A 974 43.18 24.04 3.25
N ASN A 975 42.04 23.60 3.79
CA ASN A 975 40.95 23.02 2.99
C ASN A 975 40.34 24.05 2.02
N HIS A 976 40.15 25.30 2.47
CA HIS A 976 39.67 26.42 1.66
C HIS A 976 40.60 26.72 0.48
N MET A 977 41.92 26.80 0.72
CA MET A 977 42.91 27.04 -0.33
C MET A 977 42.92 25.90 -1.36
N ALA A 978 42.91 24.65 -0.90
CA ALA A 978 42.86 23.49 -1.78
C ALA A 978 41.57 23.43 -2.63
N LEU A 979 40.44 23.86 -2.06
CA LEU A 979 39.16 23.96 -2.74
C LEU A 979 39.18 25.02 -3.85
N ILE A 980 39.73 26.20 -3.57
CA ILE A 980 39.81 27.27 -4.59
C ILE A 980 40.74 26.86 -5.73
N LEU A 981 41.88 26.23 -5.44
CA LEU A 981 42.79 25.75 -6.49
C LEU A 981 42.11 24.71 -7.41
N LEU A 982 41.27 23.85 -6.84
CA LEU A 982 40.48 22.90 -7.59
C LEU A 982 39.47 23.58 -8.53
N ILE A 983 38.83 24.66 -8.06
CA ILE A 983 37.93 25.49 -8.89
C ILE A 983 38.72 26.13 -10.04
N VAL A 984 39.91 26.69 -9.77
CA VAL A 984 40.79 27.27 -10.79
C VAL A 984 41.19 26.24 -11.85
N GLN A 985 41.59 25.04 -11.42
CA GLN A 985 41.90 23.94 -12.33
C GLN A 985 40.67 23.55 -13.17
N GLY A 986 39.48 23.53 -12.57
CA GLY A 986 38.22 23.30 -13.26
C GLY A 986 37.91 24.37 -14.32
N ILE A 987 38.14 25.65 -14.02
CA ILE A 987 37.94 26.76 -14.98
C ILE A 987 38.88 26.62 -16.18
N ILE A 988 40.17 26.34 -15.93
CA ILE A 988 41.16 26.16 -17.01
C ILE A 988 40.75 24.99 -17.90
N LYS A 989 40.41 23.85 -17.30
CA LYS A 989 40.00 22.65 -18.03
C LYS A 989 38.73 22.88 -18.86
N LEU A 990 37.76 23.62 -18.31
CA LEU A 990 36.55 24.01 -19.03
C LEU A 990 36.88 24.84 -20.28
N TYR A 991 37.82 25.78 -20.17
CA TYR A 991 38.29 26.58 -21.32
C TYR A 991 39.04 25.72 -22.35
N GLU A 992 39.94 24.83 -21.92
CA GLU A 992 40.71 23.95 -22.81
C GLU A 992 39.80 22.99 -23.60
N GLU A 993 38.79 22.40 -22.94
CA GLU A 993 37.91 21.39 -23.54
C GLU A 993 36.77 22.01 -24.35
N GLN A 994 36.18 23.13 -23.89
CA GLN A 994 34.99 23.74 -24.50
C GLN A 994 35.25 25.06 -25.22
N GLY A 995 36.52 25.50 -25.32
CA GLY A 995 36.90 26.80 -25.87
C GLY A 995 36.34 27.12 -27.27
N LYS A 996 35.98 26.11 -28.07
CA LYS A 996 35.39 26.26 -29.42
C LYS A 996 33.93 26.73 -29.41
N TYR A 997 33.19 26.48 -28.33
CA TYR A 997 31.76 26.78 -28.21
C TYR A 997 31.50 28.03 -27.35
N LEU A 998 32.53 28.57 -26.71
CA LEU A 998 32.43 29.74 -25.85
C LEU A 998 32.57 31.04 -26.66
N HIS A 999 31.63 31.96 -26.48
CA HIS A 999 31.71 33.32 -27.03
C HIS A 999 32.51 34.25 -26.11
N ALA A 1000 32.87 35.45 -26.60
CA ALA A 1000 33.63 36.44 -25.81
C ALA A 1000 33.00 36.77 -24.45
N GLU A 1001 31.67 36.89 -24.36
CA GLU A 1001 30.98 37.10 -23.08
C GLU A 1001 31.23 35.97 -22.08
N HIS A 1002 31.26 34.71 -22.54
CA HIS A 1002 31.51 33.55 -21.70
C HIS A 1002 32.97 33.50 -21.23
N ILE A 1003 33.91 33.82 -22.13
CA ILE A 1003 35.33 33.91 -21.82
C ILE A 1003 35.59 35.06 -20.83
N SER A 1004 34.86 36.18 -20.94
CA SER A 1004 34.90 37.26 -19.93
C SER A 1004 34.54 36.76 -18.54
N ILE A 1005 33.47 35.98 -18.42
CA ILE A 1005 33.01 35.45 -17.12
C ILE A 1005 34.09 34.52 -16.52
N LEU A 1006 34.72 33.66 -17.34
CA LEU A 1006 35.82 32.79 -16.90
C LEU A 1006 37.04 33.60 -16.43
N LEU A 1007 37.44 34.62 -17.18
CA LEU A 1007 38.55 35.51 -16.82
C LEU A 1007 38.27 36.31 -15.55
N GLU A 1008 37.05 36.83 -15.38
CA GLU A 1008 36.61 37.51 -14.17
C GLU A 1008 36.62 36.60 -12.95
N MET A 1009 36.22 35.32 -13.09
CA MET A 1009 36.29 34.36 -12.00
C MET A 1009 37.72 34.12 -11.53
N ILE A 1010 38.65 33.80 -12.45
CA ILE A 1010 40.05 33.58 -12.04
C ILE A 1010 40.67 34.88 -11.51
N SER A 1011 40.35 36.03 -12.10
CA SER A 1011 40.81 37.33 -11.58
C SER A 1011 40.32 37.57 -10.15
N SER A 1012 39.05 37.33 -9.86
CA SER A 1012 38.48 37.45 -8.51
C SER A 1012 39.09 36.45 -7.52
N ILE A 1013 39.44 35.25 -7.99
CA ILE A 1013 40.14 34.24 -7.18
C ILE A 1013 41.57 34.68 -6.88
N ALA A 1014 42.29 35.22 -7.87
CA ALA A 1014 43.66 35.70 -7.70
C ALA A 1014 43.72 36.95 -6.79
N THR A 1015 42.73 37.85 -6.86
CA THR A 1015 42.61 38.94 -5.89
C THR A 1015 42.34 38.43 -4.49
N HIS A 1016 41.42 37.47 -4.32
CA HIS A 1016 41.17 36.83 -3.03
C HIS A 1016 42.43 36.15 -2.47
N ALA A 1017 43.20 35.43 -3.30
CA ALA A 1017 44.45 34.81 -2.88
C ALA A 1017 45.50 35.83 -2.41
N SER A 1018 45.53 37.00 -3.07
CA SER A 1018 46.37 38.15 -2.67
C SER A 1018 45.89 38.81 -1.38
N GLU A 1019 44.58 38.87 -1.13
CA GLU A 1019 44.03 39.36 0.14
C GLU A 1019 44.44 38.44 1.29
N VAL A 1020 44.32 37.12 1.11
CA VAL A 1020 44.76 36.10 2.08
C VAL A 1020 46.27 36.21 2.35
N SER A 1021 47.08 36.50 1.34
CA SER A 1021 48.53 36.67 1.50
C SER A 1021 48.94 38.02 2.12
N SER A 1022 48.09 39.04 2.00
CA SER A 1022 48.36 40.38 2.53
C SER A 1022 48.01 40.59 4.00
N ASP A 1023 47.17 39.71 4.60
CA ASP A 1023 46.79 39.81 6.01
C ASP A 1023 47.93 39.34 6.94
N SER A 1024 48.81 40.27 7.26
CA SER A 1024 49.95 40.03 8.15
C SER A 1024 49.53 39.67 9.57
N SER A 1025 48.36 40.13 10.03
CA SER A 1025 47.90 39.87 11.40
C SER A 1025 47.50 38.40 11.58
N LEU A 1026 46.78 37.85 10.59
CA LEU A 1026 46.36 36.47 10.57
C LEU A 1026 47.54 35.51 10.39
N GLN A 1027 48.49 35.86 9.51
CA GLN A 1027 49.70 35.06 9.29
C GLN A 1027 50.58 34.98 10.53
N MET A 1028 50.76 36.08 11.26
CA MET A 1028 51.52 36.08 12.50
C MET A 1028 50.85 35.21 13.58
N LYS A 1029 49.52 35.27 13.69
CA LYS A 1029 48.75 34.39 14.58
C LYS A 1029 48.91 32.91 14.20
N PHE A 1030 48.81 32.56 12.92
CA PHE A 1030 49.02 31.18 12.47
C PHE A 1030 50.45 30.70 12.64
N HIS A 1031 51.45 31.54 12.36
CA HIS A 1031 52.87 31.20 12.60
C HIS A 1031 53.13 30.88 14.07
N LYS A 1032 52.61 31.73 14.97
CA LYS A 1032 52.70 31.52 16.42
C LYS A 1032 52.00 30.23 16.86
N ALA A 1033 50.78 30.00 16.37
CA ALA A 1033 50.02 28.80 16.71
C ALA A 1033 50.63 27.51 16.14
N CYS A 1034 51.11 27.52 14.90
CA CYS A 1034 51.80 26.39 14.27
C CYS A 1034 53.08 26.02 15.01
N SER A 1035 53.83 27.02 15.50
CA SER A 1035 55.01 26.79 16.34
C SER A 1035 54.67 26.13 17.69
N LEU A 1036 53.48 26.39 18.24
CA LEU A 1036 53.01 25.79 19.50
C LEU A 1036 52.35 24.41 19.29
N LEU A 1037 51.73 24.18 18.13
CA LEU A 1037 51.00 22.95 17.79
C LEU A 1037 51.82 21.91 17.01
N GLU A 1038 53.09 22.21 16.69
CA GLU A 1038 53.95 21.42 15.78
C GLU A 1038 53.29 21.11 14.42
N ALA A 1039 52.35 21.95 14.00
CA ALA A 1039 51.57 21.76 12.77
C ALA A 1039 52.24 22.48 11.59
N SER A 1040 52.14 21.90 10.38
CA SER A 1040 52.62 22.59 9.17
C SER A 1040 51.88 23.91 8.93
N GLU A 1041 52.58 24.93 8.46
CA GLU A 1041 51.96 26.21 8.12
C GLU A 1041 51.10 26.12 6.85
N PRO A 1042 50.03 26.93 6.73
CA PRO A 1042 49.32 27.10 5.46
C PRO A 1042 50.25 27.74 4.41
N ALA A 1043 50.44 27.08 3.27
CA ALA A 1043 51.30 27.57 2.18
C ALA A 1043 50.63 28.69 1.36
N VAL A 1044 50.32 29.83 2.00
CA VAL A 1044 49.54 30.94 1.42
C VAL A 1044 50.22 31.55 0.19
N VAL A 1045 51.55 31.67 0.22
CA VAL A 1045 52.34 32.20 -0.91
C VAL A 1045 52.26 31.27 -2.12
N HIS A 1046 52.28 29.95 -1.91
CA HIS A 1046 52.10 28.98 -3.01
C HIS A 1046 50.73 29.10 -3.66
N PHE A 1047 49.68 29.26 -2.83
CA PHE A 1047 48.32 29.46 -3.31
C PHE A 1047 48.15 30.74 -4.14
N GLU A 1048 48.71 31.87 -3.68
CA GLU A 1048 48.74 33.11 -4.48
C GLU A 1048 49.49 32.89 -5.80
N ASN A 1049 50.66 32.25 -5.76
CA ASN A 1049 51.47 32.05 -6.96
C ASN A 1049 50.77 31.16 -8.00
N GLU A 1050 50.16 30.06 -7.57
CA GLU A 1050 49.51 29.10 -8.46
C GLU A 1050 48.24 29.69 -9.12
N THR A 1051 47.49 30.53 -8.39
CA THR A 1051 46.32 31.23 -8.94
C THR A 1051 46.70 32.29 -9.97
N TYR A 1052 47.71 33.13 -9.71
CA TYR A 1052 48.21 34.07 -10.70
C TYR A 1052 48.89 33.38 -11.90
N GLN A 1053 49.61 32.28 -11.67
CA GLN A 1053 50.21 31.50 -12.75
C GLN A 1053 49.13 30.95 -13.69
N SER A 1054 48.05 30.42 -13.11
CA SER A 1054 46.88 29.94 -13.84
C SER A 1054 46.17 31.05 -14.61
N TYR A 1055 46.03 32.23 -14.00
CA TYR A 1055 45.46 33.41 -14.63
C TYR A 1055 46.27 33.88 -15.85
N LEU A 1056 47.59 33.99 -15.70
CA LEU A 1056 48.49 34.39 -16.78
C LEU A 1056 48.48 33.38 -17.93
N LYS A 1057 48.47 32.07 -17.64
CA LYS A 1057 48.37 31.02 -18.66
C LYS A 1057 47.06 31.10 -19.44
N LEU A 1058 45.93 31.34 -18.75
CA LEU A 1058 44.63 31.49 -19.41
C LEU A 1058 44.60 32.74 -20.29
N LEU A 1059 45.05 33.89 -19.79
CA LEU A 1059 45.15 35.13 -20.57
C LEU A 1059 46.03 34.94 -21.81
N GLN A 1060 47.17 34.25 -21.68
CA GLN A 1060 48.03 33.90 -22.80
C GLN A 1060 47.31 32.98 -23.81
N ALA A 1061 46.60 31.96 -23.33
CA ALA A 1061 45.87 31.03 -24.20
C ALA A 1061 44.73 31.72 -24.97
N VAL A 1062 44.04 32.69 -24.37
CA VAL A 1062 43.01 33.48 -25.06
C VAL A 1062 43.63 34.42 -26.10
N LEU A 1063 44.74 35.09 -25.75
CA LEU A 1063 45.47 35.99 -26.65
C LEU A 1063 45.94 35.28 -27.93
N HIS A 1064 46.40 34.04 -27.83
CA HIS A 1064 46.85 33.25 -28.99
C HIS A 1064 45.70 32.53 -29.73
N GLY A 1065 44.63 32.17 -29.03
CA GLY A 1065 43.52 31.41 -29.59
C GLY A 1065 42.50 32.23 -30.37
N TYR A 1066 42.25 33.48 -29.98
CA TYR A 1066 41.21 34.34 -30.59
C TYR A 1066 41.69 35.79 -30.77
N PRO A 1067 42.54 36.08 -31.77
CA PRO A 1067 43.16 37.40 -31.95
C PRO A 1067 42.15 38.54 -32.10
N PHE A 1068 41.03 38.30 -32.77
CA PHE A 1068 39.99 39.30 -33.03
C PHE A 1068 39.15 39.64 -31.79
N LEU A 1069 38.96 38.70 -30.86
CA LEU A 1069 38.21 38.92 -29.61
C LEU A 1069 39.10 39.51 -28.50
N SER A 1070 40.43 39.52 -28.71
CA SER A 1070 41.40 40.07 -27.76
C SER A 1070 41.39 41.59 -27.70
N GLU A 1071 41.06 42.27 -28.80
CA GLU A 1071 40.97 43.74 -28.87
C GLU A 1071 39.70 44.26 -28.19
N ASP A 1072 38.56 43.59 -28.36
CA ASP A 1072 37.28 43.97 -27.72
C ASP A 1072 37.26 43.75 -26.20
N MET A 1073 38.08 42.83 -25.70
CA MET A 1073 38.08 42.37 -24.31
C MET A 1073 39.22 42.95 -23.45
N ASP A 1074 40.05 43.84 -24.02
CA ASP A 1074 41.18 44.48 -23.34
C ASP A 1074 42.13 43.44 -22.68
N ILE A 1075 42.35 42.29 -23.31
CA ILE A 1075 43.09 41.17 -22.71
C ILE A 1075 44.57 41.54 -22.53
N GLU A 1076 45.14 42.28 -23.48
CA GLU A 1076 46.52 42.77 -23.41
C GLU A 1076 46.71 43.68 -22.18
N THR A 1077 45.77 44.58 -21.89
CA THR A 1077 45.88 45.45 -20.70
C THR A 1077 45.73 44.66 -19.40
N ARG A 1078 44.78 43.70 -19.32
CA ARG A 1078 44.63 42.82 -18.14
C ARG A 1078 45.87 41.95 -17.87
N LEU A 1079 46.53 41.46 -18.92
CA LEU A 1079 47.78 40.70 -18.80
C LEU A 1079 48.91 41.59 -18.28
N LEU A 1080 49.02 42.80 -18.79
CA LEU A 1080 50.01 43.76 -18.33
C LEU A 1080 49.76 44.19 -16.88
N ASP A 1081 48.52 44.47 -16.50
CA ASP A 1081 48.16 44.83 -15.12
C ASP A 1081 48.54 43.70 -14.14
N ALA A 1082 48.29 42.44 -14.52
CA ALA A 1082 48.67 41.27 -13.73
C ALA A 1082 50.20 41.14 -13.61
N CYS A 1083 50.94 41.28 -14.72
CA CYS A 1083 52.40 41.26 -14.71
C CYS A 1083 52.98 42.38 -13.84
N GLU A 1084 52.46 43.61 -13.94
CA GLU A 1084 52.89 44.73 -13.12
C GLU A 1084 52.67 44.45 -11.62
N LYS A 1085 51.49 43.94 -11.26
CA LYS A 1085 51.17 43.60 -9.87
C LYS A 1085 52.13 42.55 -9.31
N ILE A 1086 52.43 41.50 -10.08
CA ILE A 1086 53.37 40.43 -9.69
C ILE A 1086 54.78 41.00 -9.44
N LEU A 1087 55.28 41.83 -10.35
CA LEU A 1087 56.62 42.44 -10.22
C LEU A 1087 56.69 43.40 -9.01
N ARG A 1088 55.65 44.22 -8.78
CA ARG A 1088 55.56 45.10 -7.61
C ARG A 1088 55.51 44.31 -6.30
N THR A 1089 54.75 43.21 -6.23
CA THR A 1089 54.69 42.35 -5.05
C THR A 1089 56.05 41.72 -4.75
N TYR A 1090 56.76 41.23 -5.77
CA TYR A 1090 58.11 40.67 -5.60
C TYR A 1090 59.11 41.71 -5.07
N LEU A 1091 59.09 42.93 -5.64
CA LEU A 1091 59.93 44.04 -5.20
C LEU A 1091 59.63 44.48 -3.76
N LYS A 1092 58.35 44.52 -3.36
CA LYS A 1092 57.93 44.81 -1.99
C LYS A 1092 58.46 43.77 -1.00
N CYS A 1093 58.45 42.48 -1.36
CA CYS A 1093 59.02 41.42 -0.53
C CYS A 1093 60.55 41.49 -0.45
N ALA A 1094 61.21 41.92 -1.54
CA ALA A 1094 62.65 42.07 -1.60
C ALA A 1094 63.19 43.34 -0.92
N GLY A 1095 62.32 44.20 -0.37
CA GLY A 1095 62.70 45.39 0.40
C GLY A 1095 62.76 46.70 -0.38
N ASN A 1096 62.45 46.70 -1.69
CA ASN A 1096 62.43 47.88 -2.55
C ASN A 1096 60.98 48.19 -2.99
N GLY A 1097 60.15 48.70 -2.07
CA GLY A 1097 58.89 49.33 -2.45
C GLY A 1097 59.12 50.76 -2.96
N PRO A 1098 58.25 51.34 -3.80
CA PRO A 1098 58.33 52.75 -4.13
C PRO A 1098 58.19 53.56 -2.83
N SER A 1099 59.18 54.37 -2.52
CA SER A 1099 59.07 55.40 -1.50
C SER A 1099 58.01 56.40 -1.98
N ASP A 1100 56.83 56.41 -1.37
CA ASP A 1100 55.95 57.57 -1.46
C ASP A 1100 56.72 58.78 -0.93
N GLU A 1101 56.94 59.77 -1.79
CA GLU A 1101 57.71 60.97 -1.52
C GLU A 1101 57.10 61.76 -0.35
N ALA A 1102 57.88 62.03 0.70
CA ALA A 1102 58.15 63.38 1.24
C ALA A 1102 58.72 63.31 2.67
N SER A 1103 60.01 63.04 2.82
CA SER A 1103 60.79 63.64 3.90
C SER A 1103 62.28 63.66 3.55
N HIS A 1104 62.82 64.86 3.44
CA HIS A 1104 64.22 65.16 3.18
C HIS A 1104 65.19 64.41 4.11
N GLY A 1105 66.32 63.98 3.53
CA GLY A 1105 67.61 63.97 4.23
C GLY A 1105 68.34 62.64 4.27
N ASN A 1106 69.50 62.64 3.62
CA ASN A 1106 70.65 61.74 3.78
C ASN A 1106 70.60 60.38 3.08
N GLN A 1107 71.37 60.34 1.98
CA GLN A 1107 72.09 59.16 1.53
C GLN A 1107 72.94 58.60 2.68
N THR A 1108 72.55 57.45 3.22
CA THR A 1108 73.43 56.58 3.98
C THR A 1108 73.70 55.33 3.15
N LEU A 1109 74.99 54.97 3.05
CA LEU A 1109 75.46 53.72 2.45
C LEU A 1109 74.66 52.53 3.01
N HIS A 1110 74.00 51.78 2.12
CA HIS A 1110 73.25 50.58 2.49
C HIS A 1110 74.22 49.53 3.07
N SER A 1111 74.12 49.28 4.38
CA SER A 1111 74.66 48.07 4.99
C SER A 1111 73.80 46.88 4.56
N ILE A 1112 74.45 45.80 4.13
CA ILE A 1112 73.83 44.51 3.80
C ILE A 1112 73.12 44.00 5.07
N VAL A 1113 71.81 44.22 5.16
CA VAL A 1113 70.98 43.59 6.18
C VAL A 1113 70.60 42.22 5.63
N PRO A 1114 71.02 41.10 6.26
CA PRO A 1114 70.56 39.78 5.84
C PRO A 1114 69.04 39.70 6.03
N LEU A 1115 68.31 39.42 4.95
CA LEU A 1115 66.88 39.09 5.02
C LEU A 1115 66.70 37.87 5.95
N GLY A 1116 65.66 37.91 6.79
CA GLY A 1116 65.29 36.76 7.60
C GLY A 1116 64.94 35.55 6.71
N ALA A 1117 65.21 34.33 7.19
CA ALA A 1117 65.04 33.09 6.44
C ALA A 1117 63.63 32.96 5.80
N ALA A 1118 62.58 33.37 6.51
CA ALA A 1118 61.21 33.37 6.00
C ALA A 1118 61.02 34.25 4.75
N LYS A 1119 61.63 35.44 4.69
CA LYS A 1119 61.56 36.32 3.51
C LYS A 1119 62.36 35.76 2.33
N GLN A 1120 63.46 35.06 2.60
CA GLN A 1120 64.26 34.40 1.57
C GLN A 1120 63.50 33.23 0.94
N GLU A 1121 62.76 32.47 1.75
CA GLU A 1121 61.85 31.40 1.30
C GLU A 1121 60.65 31.96 0.52
N GLU A 1122 60.09 33.11 0.94
CA GLU A 1122 59.04 33.82 0.21
C GLU A 1122 59.50 34.25 -1.21
N LEU A 1123 60.72 34.80 -1.30
CA LEU A 1123 61.31 35.23 -2.57
C LEU A 1123 61.64 34.06 -3.50
N SER A 1124 62.09 32.93 -2.95
CA SER A 1124 62.33 31.71 -3.73
C SER A 1124 61.01 31.15 -4.27
N ALA A 1125 59.96 31.12 -3.45
CA ALA A 1125 58.64 30.66 -3.85
C ALA A 1125 58.00 31.53 -4.96
N ARG A 1126 58.20 32.86 -4.94
CA ARG A 1126 57.67 33.79 -5.96
C ARG A 1126 58.49 33.86 -7.26
N THR A 1127 59.73 33.39 -7.26
CA THR A 1127 60.64 33.46 -8.41
C THR A 1127 60.04 32.86 -9.70
N PRO A 1128 59.40 31.66 -9.70
CA PRO A 1128 58.82 31.08 -10.91
C PRO A 1128 57.71 31.94 -11.56
N LEU A 1129 56.90 32.61 -10.75
CA LEU A 1129 55.82 33.48 -11.23
C LEU A 1129 56.38 34.75 -11.88
N VAL A 1130 57.42 35.34 -11.29
CA VAL A 1130 58.12 36.50 -11.85
C VAL A 1130 58.78 36.15 -13.17
N LEU A 1131 59.43 34.98 -13.27
CA LEU A 1131 60.00 34.49 -14.52
C LEU A 1131 58.93 34.33 -15.61
N LEU A 1132 57.75 33.81 -15.26
CA LEU A 1132 56.64 33.71 -16.21
C LEU A 1132 56.16 35.10 -16.68
N ALA A 1133 55.97 36.06 -15.76
CA ALA A 1133 55.60 37.43 -16.11
C ALA A 1133 56.64 38.09 -17.02
N MET A 1134 57.92 37.89 -16.75
CA MET A 1134 59.03 38.39 -17.56
C MET A 1134 59.12 37.72 -18.93
N GLN A 1135 58.88 36.41 -19.02
CA GLN A 1135 58.79 35.69 -20.30
C GLN A 1135 57.63 36.20 -21.14
N LEU A 1136 56.48 36.49 -20.54
CA LEU A 1136 55.33 37.07 -21.24
C LEU A 1136 55.64 38.47 -21.77
N LEU A 1137 56.27 39.32 -20.95
CA LEU A 1137 56.73 40.65 -21.39
C LEU A 1137 57.74 40.56 -22.53
N HIS A 1138 58.65 39.58 -22.50
CA HIS A 1138 59.62 39.33 -23.56
C HIS A 1138 58.99 38.88 -24.88
N ASN A 1139 57.91 38.09 -24.81
CA ASN A 1139 57.23 37.51 -25.97
C ASN A 1139 56.23 38.47 -26.66
N LEU A 1140 56.05 39.70 -26.15
CA LEU A 1140 55.21 40.72 -26.80
C LEU A 1140 55.81 41.15 -28.16
N GLU A 1141 54.96 41.46 -29.13
CA GLU A 1141 55.41 42.02 -30.41
C GLU A 1141 56.19 43.33 -30.20
N LYS A 1142 57.23 43.56 -31.00
CA LYS A 1142 58.14 44.72 -30.85
C LYS A 1142 57.42 46.08 -30.71
N ASN A 1143 56.32 46.27 -31.44
CA ASN A 1143 55.55 47.50 -31.41
C ASN A 1143 54.68 47.63 -30.14
N SER A 1144 54.14 46.52 -29.62
CA SER A 1144 53.43 46.49 -28.33
C SER A 1144 54.40 46.65 -27.16
N PHE A 1145 55.55 45.96 -27.18
CA PHE A 1145 56.58 46.12 -26.16
C PHE A 1145 57.06 47.57 -26.04
N ARG A 1146 57.22 48.28 -27.18
CA ARG A 1146 57.61 49.70 -27.20
C ARG A 1146 56.56 50.62 -26.55
N ARG A 1147 55.26 50.35 -26.74
CA ARG A 1147 54.16 51.11 -26.11
C ARG A 1147 54.11 50.90 -24.60
N VAL A 1148 54.45 49.70 -24.15
CA VAL A 1148 54.35 49.26 -22.76
C VAL A 1148 55.62 49.56 -21.96
N LEU A 1149 56.77 49.73 -22.63
CA LEU A 1149 58.08 49.95 -22.01
C LEU A 1149 58.10 51.08 -20.96
N PRO A 1150 57.48 52.27 -21.14
CA PRO A 1150 57.50 53.32 -20.11
C PRO A 1150 56.88 52.89 -18.78
N ARG A 1151 55.91 51.97 -18.81
CA ARG A 1151 55.20 51.46 -17.64
C ARG A 1151 56.04 50.45 -16.85
N PHE A 1152 56.82 49.60 -17.53
CA PHE A 1152 57.59 48.53 -16.92
C PHE A 1152 59.08 48.85 -16.71
N PHE A 1153 59.62 49.83 -17.44
CA PHE A 1153 61.04 50.21 -17.33
C PHE A 1153 61.45 50.58 -15.89
N PRO A 1154 60.68 51.34 -15.10
CA PRO A 1154 61.01 51.59 -13.69
C PRO A 1154 61.12 50.30 -12.87
N LEU A 1155 60.16 49.40 -13.02
CA LEU A 1155 60.12 48.12 -12.30
C LEU A 1155 61.31 47.20 -12.68
N LEU A 1156 61.69 47.19 -13.96
CA LEU A 1156 62.86 46.44 -14.44
C LEU A 1156 64.18 47.01 -13.89
N ILE A 1157 64.29 48.33 -13.74
CA ILE A 1157 65.44 48.98 -13.10
C ILE A 1157 65.47 48.69 -11.61
N ASP A 1158 64.33 48.72 -10.93
CA ASP A 1158 64.24 48.40 -9.50
C ASP A 1158 64.57 46.92 -9.23
N LEU A 1159 64.25 46.01 -10.15
CA LEU A 1159 64.70 44.61 -10.10
C LEU A 1159 66.21 44.45 -10.32
N ILE A 1160 66.84 45.29 -11.15
CA ILE A 1160 68.31 45.33 -11.28
C ILE A 1160 68.96 45.85 -9.99
N ARG A 1161 68.35 46.85 -9.35
CA ARG A 1161 68.80 47.41 -8.07
C ARG A 1161 68.53 46.51 -6.87
N CYS A 1162 67.73 45.46 -7.05
CA CYS A 1162 67.36 44.53 -6.00
C CYS A 1162 68.48 43.52 -5.73
N GLU A 1163 69.25 43.73 -4.66
CA GLU A 1163 70.36 42.87 -4.24
C GLU A 1163 69.92 41.45 -3.81
N HIS A 1164 68.64 41.27 -3.47
CA HIS A 1164 68.06 40.01 -2.98
C HIS A 1164 67.27 39.23 -4.05
N SER A 1165 67.41 39.61 -5.32
CA SER A 1165 66.74 38.92 -6.43
C SER A 1165 67.42 37.60 -6.77
N SER A 1166 66.66 36.61 -7.25
CA SER A 1166 67.21 35.30 -7.62
C SER A 1166 68.06 35.39 -8.91
N GLY A 1167 69.06 34.51 -9.02
CA GLY A 1167 69.95 34.46 -10.19
C GLY A 1167 69.21 34.22 -11.52
N ASP A 1168 68.11 33.48 -11.48
CA ASP A 1168 67.26 33.24 -12.66
C ASP A 1168 66.54 34.51 -13.12
N VAL A 1169 66.05 35.34 -12.18
CA VAL A 1169 65.40 36.63 -12.49
C VAL A 1169 66.41 37.59 -13.12
N GLN A 1170 67.65 37.63 -12.61
CA GLN A 1170 68.74 38.40 -13.21
C GLN A 1170 69.10 37.91 -14.62
N HIS A 1171 69.08 36.60 -14.86
CA HIS A 1171 69.30 36.04 -16.19
C HIS A 1171 68.16 36.37 -17.17
N ALA A 1172 66.90 36.35 -16.72
CA ALA A 1172 65.75 36.77 -17.51
C ALA A 1172 65.79 38.28 -17.81
N LEU A 1173 66.21 39.12 -16.86
CA LEU A 1173 66.41 40.56 -17.05
C LEU A 1173 67.45 40.80 -18.13
N TYR A 1174 68.62 40.16 -18.03
CA TYR A 1174 69.67 40.25 -19.03
C TYR A 1174 69.17 39.90 -20.43
N LYS A 1175 68.33 38.86 -20.57
CA LYS A 1175 67.71 38.50 -21.85
C LYS A 1175 66.81 39.61 -22.39
N ILE A 1176 65.91 40.16 -21.57
CA ILE A 1176 65.00 41.26 -22.00
C ILE A 1176 65.81 42.50 -22.42
N PHE A 1177 66.79 42.90 -21.63
CA PHE A 1177 67.64 44.06 -21.94
C PHE A 1177 68.45 43.85 -23.22
N LYS A 1178 69.00 42.65 -23.45
CA LYS A 1178 69.80 42.35 -24.64
C LYS A 1178 68.96 42.22 -25.92
N SER A 1179 67.80 41.56 -25.84
CA SER A 1179 67.02 41.15 -27.02
C SER A 1179 65.91 42.13 -27.40
N SER A 1180 65.36 42.85 -26.42
CA SER A 1180 64.16 43.68 -26.59
C SER A 1180 64.48 45.16 -26.44
N ILE A 1181 65.22 45.55 -25.40
CA ILE A 1181 65.55 46.97 -25.11
C ILE A 1181 66.78 47.44 -25.91
N GLY A 1182 67.86 46.65 -25.98
CA GLY A 1182 69.08 46.98 -26.71
C GLY A 1182 68.84 47.37 -28.17
N PRO A 1183 68.10 46.56 -28.97
CA PRO A 1183 67.76 46.89 -30.35
C PRO A 1183 66.84 48.11 -30.51
N MET A 1184 66.17 48.57 -29.44
CA MET A 1184 65.34 49.78 -29.44
C MET A 1184 66.13 51.05 -29.12
N ILE A 1185 67.33 50.92 -28.55
CA ILE A 1185 68.27 52.01 -28.25
C ILE A 1185 69.27 52.21 -29.40
N GLU A 1186 69.51 51.17 -30.22
CA GLU A 1186 70.39 51.20 -31.40
C GLU A 1186 69.74 51.79 -32.67
N VAL A 1187 68.46 52.20 -32.62
CA VAL A 1187 67.76 52.97 -33.67
C VAL A 1187 67.58 54.39 -33.17
#